data_AF-A0A2D5ZAA3-F1
#
_entry.id   AF-A0A2D5ZAA3-F1
#
_cell.length_a   1.000
_cell.length_b   1.000
_cell.length_c   1.000
_cell.angle_alpha   90.00
_cell.angle_beta   90.00
_cell.angle_gamma   90.00
#
_symmetry.space_group_name_H-M   'P 1'
#
loop_
_entity.id
_entity.type
_entity.pdbx_description
1 polymer ?
#
loop_
_entity_poly.entity_id
_entity_poly.type
_entity_poly.pdbx_seq_one_letter_code
_entity_poly.pdbx_strand_id
1 'polypeptide(L)'
;MFRTRNAATIRTRRAVARSAGFARMGVDHLILCKTMTRTTIFVSCDGDDRWSGGPDRPNETGTDGPLASLSRARDVVRALRVSARDRKSIRVIVRGGLYELEEPFCLGPEDSGVTYVAHPGEKPILSGGRRITGWESAEGGLWRAAGAWEFRQLFVNGSRRCRARVPREGDSYEIAGALNPEQPLDENREEAHQQPNENHEGFRFAPGQIRRWKDLANAEVVVTHPFATTRTRIAELNEARGLVRFIGPEYLWSYAPPKPFYVENVKEGLAAPGTWHLDRAAGVVTYRPLPGEDMHSADVVAPLLGSLIRLEGDPAAGCFVEHVEFRGFTLQHADWVLPEDGFRDPQAAIGLPGAVQAQCAVRCAFENNVIEKIGAYALEIGRGCREVRIVGNRMHDLGAGGIKLGEAVNRADDMDEARDMAVTDNVIHDGGRVFPEGVGIWIGQSSGNRIARNEIRDMHYTGISIGWNWGFTRNRTRDNIVEHNHVHHVMKEKLDDGAAIYTLGVSPGTVIRNNLVHDVYGRTYAYGIYLDEGTMGILVENNVVHHVGGPGIRLQIATGGNTVMNNIVALCSNAQFGVDTDRTNCYLCNIIYWKDADLFTRRELDGIETVFDQNLYYRTDGEAIDFAGHSFEAWRKRRPRPIRYVRPGPIDGHSVVADPLFADPENGDFTLAPQSPAWSLGFRPIDLTDVGPRDPANQDEARR
;
A
#
# COMPACT_ATOMS: atom_id res chain seq x y z
N MET A 1 8.56 40.10 46.02
CA MET A 1 8.46 41.22 46.98
C MET A 1 7.15 41.96 46.71
N PHE A 2 6.28 42.09 47.73
CA PHE A 2 5.00 42.85 47.80
C PHE A 2 3.86 42.50 46.82
N ARG A 3 2.81 41.78 47.30
CA ARG A 3 1.45 42.23 47.77
C ARG A 3 0.41 42.18 46.61
N THR A 4 -0.83 41.67 46.70
CA THR A 4 -1.76 41.40 47.83
C THR A 4 -3.03 40.64 47.38
N ARG A 5 -3.61 39.85 48.33
CA ARG A 5 -5.05 39.53 48.63
C ARG A 5 -5.82 38.58 47.67
N ASN A 6 -6.21 37.36 48.12
CA ASN A 6 -7.37 36.96 48.98
C ASN A 6 -8.75 37.31 48.36
N ALA A 7 -9.80 36.48 48.34
CA ALA A 7 -10.06 35.10 48.79
C ALA A 7 -11.48 34.69 48.34
N ALA A 8 -11.73 33.37 48.26
CA ALA A 8 -12.94 32.65 48.70
C ALA A 8 -14.31 32.86 47.97
N THR A 9 -15.26 31.93 47.80
CA THR A 9 -15.43 30.47 47.95
C THR A 9 -16.84 30.13 47.40
N ILE A 10 -16.95 29.31 46.35
CA ILE A 10 -17.77 28.07 46.23
C ILE A 10 -19.09 27.98 47.04
N ARG A 11 -20.27 27.81 46.39
CA ARG A 11 -21.02 26.54 46.14
C ARG A 11 -22.53 26.71 45.79
N THR A 12 -22.90 26.17 44.63
CA THR A 12 -24.06 25.28 44.30
C THR A 12 -25.56 25.68 44.35
N ARG A 13 -26.22 25.21 43.26
CA ARG A 13 -27.56 24.57 43.08
C ARG A 13 -28.76 25.46 42.76
N ARG A 14 -29.33 25.30 41.55
CA ARG A 14 -30.57 24.53 41.30
C ARG A 14 -30.93 24.49 39.81
N ALA A 15 -31.35 23.30 39.36
CA ALA A 15 -31.99 23.04 38.07
C ALA A 15 -33.48 23.42 38.13
N VAL A 16 -34.03 23.90 37.01
CA VAL A 16 -35.48 23.88 36.73
C VAL A 16 -35.67 23.59 35.24
N ALA A 17 -36.34 22.47 34.96
CA ALA A 17 -36.91 22.14 33.68
C ALA A 17 -38.21 22.93 33.46
N ARG A 18 -38.49 23.39 32.23
CA ARG A 18 -39.86 23.65 31.76
C ARG A 18 -40.00 23.27 30.30
N SER A 19 -40.93 22.36 30.08
CA SER A 19 -41.52 21.92 28.83
C SER A 19 -42.75 22.77 28.47
N ALA A 20 -43.11 22.66 27.19
CA ALA A 20 -44.40 22.94 26.55
C ALA A 20 -44.75 24.40 26.16
N GLY A 21 -45.00 24.55 24.86
CA GLY A 21 -45.57 25.75 24.23
C GLY A 21 -45.71 25.59 22.71
N PHE A 22 -46.45 24.57 22.26
CA PHE A 22 -46.92 24.47 20.88
C PHE A 22 -47.98 25.55 20.63
N ALA A 23 -47.74 26.46 19.69
CA ALA A 23 -48.79 27.23 19.04
C ALA A 23 -48.42 27.50 17.57
N ARG A 24 -49.24 26.94 16.69
CA ARG A 24 -49.27 27.15 15.23
C ARG A 24 -49.37 28.64 14.89
N MET A 25 -48.50 29.08 13.98
CA MET A 25 -48.86 30.01 12.90
C MET A 25 -48.02 29.63 11.68
N GLY A 26 -48.67 28.98 10.72
CA GLY A 26 -48.11 28.80 9.38
C GLY A 26 -48.51 29.99 8.53
N VAL A 27 -47.55 30.57 7.83
CA VAL A 27 -47.71 31.27 6.55
C VAL A 27 -46.40 31.07 5.76
N ASP A 28 -46.51 30.29 4.70
CA ASP A 28 -45.81 30.38 3.42
C ASP A 28 -44.31 30.71 3.41
N HIS A 29 -43.48 29.67 3.50
CA HIS A 29 -42.28 29.59 2.67
C HIS A 29 -42.37 28.35 1.78
N LEU A 30 -43.06 28.52 0.65
CA LEU A 30 -42.91 27.66 -0.51
C LEU A 30 -41.48 27.86 -1.04
N ILE A 31 -40.50 27.18 -0.44
CA ILE A 31 -39.21 27.00 -1.10
C ILE A 31 -39.50 26.10 -2.29
N LEU A 32 -39.52 26.71 -3.48
CA LEU A 32 -39.43 25.98 -4.73
C LEU A 32 -38.25 25.02 -4.59
N CYS A 33 -38.57 23.72 -4.51
CA CYS A 33 -37.63 22.67 -4.87
C CYS A 33 -37.40 22.85 -6.37
N LYS A 34 -36.49 23.75 -6.76
CA LYS A 34 -35.91 23.73 -8.09
C LYS A 34 -35.22 22.38 -8.17
N THR A 35 -35.83 21.46 -8.92
CA THR A 35 -35.15 20.30 -9.46
C THR A 35 -33.82 20.81 -10.01
N MET A 36 -32.71 20.47 -9.35
CA MET A 36 -31.40 20.74 -9.93
C MET A 36 -31.37 19.95 -11.23
N THR A 37 -31.54 20.64 -12.37
CA THR A 37 -31.37 20.04 -13.68
C THR A 37 -29.89 19.68 -13.78
N ARG A 38 -29.58 18.39 -13.59
CA ARG A 38 -28.23 17.84 -13.73
C ARG A 38 -27.88 17.86 -15.21
N THR A 39 -26.97 18.74 -15.61
CA THR A 39 -26.47 18.74 -16.98
C THR A 39 -25.73 17.43 -17.23
N THR A 40 -26.05 16.75 -18.32
CA THR A 40 -25.42 15.49 -18.72
C THR A 40 -24.68 15.69 -20.02
N ILE A 41 -23.44 15.21 -20.08
CA ILE A 41 -22.58 15.21 -21.26
C ILE A 41 -22.21 13.75 -21.54
N PHE A 42 -22.30 13.31 -22.79
CA PHE A 42 -21.94 11.97 -23.23
C PHE A 42 -20.61 11.98 -23.98
N VAL A 43 -19.81 10.94 -23.77
CA VAL A 43 -18.53 10.69 -24.46
C VAL A 43 -18.54 9.28 -25.05
N SER A 44 -18.08 9.09 -26.28
CA SER A 44 -18.03 7.81 -27.00
C SER A 44 -16.85 7.76 -27.96
N CYS A 45 -16.22 6.59 -28.16
CA CYS A 45 -15.16 6.43 -29.16
C CYS A 45 -15.64 6.71 -30.60
N ASP A 46 -16.93 6.58 -30.87
CA ASP A 46 -17.55 6.91 -32.16
C ASP A 46 -18.11 8.36 -32.19
N GLY A 47 -17.77 9.16 -31.18
CA GLY A 47 -18.20 10.55 -31.04
C GLY A 47 -17.41 11.55 -31.89
N ASP A 48 -17.75 12.82 -31.76
CA ASP A 48 -17.05 13.94 -32.43
C ASP A 48 -16.90 15.12 -31.47
N ASP A 49 -15.68 15.60 -31.28
CA ASP A 49 -15.37 16.71 -30.37
C ASP A 49 -15.89 18.08 -30.84
N ARG A 50 -16.45 18.16 -32.05
CA ARG A 50 -17.19 19.32 -32.58
C ARG A 50 -18.65 19.36 -32.10
N TRP A 51 -19.19 18.24 -31.61
CA TRP A 51 -20.56 18.16 -31.10
C TRP A 51 -20.71 18.77 -29.70
N SER A 52 -21.94 18.86 -29.21
CA SER A 52 -22.25 19.40 -27.89
C SER A 52 -22.02 18.40 -26.76
N GLY A 53 -22.06 17.10 -27.06
CA GLY A 53 -22.09 16.04 -26.05
C GLY A 53 -23.47 15.86 -25.41
N GLY A 54 -24.50 16.57 -25.85
CA GLY A 54 -25.85 16.49 -25.26
C GLY A 54 -26.55 15.16 -25.51
N PRO A 55 -26.65 14.70 -26.77
CA PRO A 55 -27.26 13.40 -27.10
C PRO A 55 -26.32 12.21 -26.78
N ASP A 56 -26.89 11.07 -26.39
CA ASP A 56 -26.12 9.85 -26.07
C ASP A 56 -25.63 9.08 -27.32
N ARG A 57 -26.17 9.44 -28.48
CA ARG A 57 -25.89 8.91 -29.83
C ARG A 57 -25.95 10.06 -30.84
N PRO A 58 -25.32 9.92 -32.00
CA PRO A 58 -25.49 10.89 -33.08
C PRO A 58 -26.98 11.11 -33.39
N ASN A 59 -27.39 12.37 -33.54
CA ASN A 59 -28.73 12.71 -33.98
C ASN A 59 -28.97 12.25 -35.43
N GLU A 60 -30.22 12.20 -35.89
CA GLU A 60 -30.57 11.68 -37.22
C GLU A 60 -29.83 12.37 -38.38
N THR A 61 -29.44 13.64 -38.18
CA THR A 61 -28.71 14.44 -39.18
C THR A 61 -27.20 14.33 -39.08
N GLY A 62 -26.65 13.64 -38.07
CA GLY A 62 -25.21 13.55 -37.80
C GLY A 62 -24.55 14.89 -37.43
N THR A 63 -25.32 15.86 -36.94
CA THR A 63 -24.83 17.22 -36.62
C THR A 63 -24.52 17.43 -35.15
N ASP A 64 -24.97 16.52 -34.29
CA ASP A 64 -24.74 16.55 -32.85
C ASP A 64 -24.79 15.13 -32.28
N GLY A 65 -24.21 14.91 -31.10
CA GLY A 65 -24.04 13.58 -30.50
C GLY A 65 -23.06 13.59 -29.32
N PRO A 66 -22.53 12.42 -28.91
CA PRO A 66 -21.53 12.32 -27.86
C PRO A 66 -20.18 12.89 -28.30
N LEU A 67 -19.44 13.51 -27.38
CA LEU A 67 -18.06 13.94 -27.62
C LEU A 67 -17.14 12.72 -27.83
N ALA A 68 -16.00 12.91 -28.51
CA ALA A 68 -15.03 11.84 -28.73
C ALA A 68 -14.10 11.64 -27.52
N SER A 69 -13.76 12.70 -26.79
CA SER A 69 -12.72 12.67 -25.75
C SER A 69 -13.16 13.21 -24.38
N LEU A 70 -12.52 12.72 -23.31
CA LEU A 70 -12.69 13.25 -21.95
C LEU A 70 -12.19 14.70 -21.85
N SER A 71 -11.07 15.02 -22.51
CA SER A 71 -10.51 16.37 -22.54
C SER A 71 -11.51 17.36 -23.09
N ARG A 72 -12.19 17.02 -24.20
CA ARG A 72 -13.23 17.87 -24.74
C ARG A 72 -14.43 18.00 -23.81
N ALA A 73 -14.85 16.91 -23.16
CA ALA A 73 -15.93 16.97 -22.17
C ALA A 73 -15.60 17.92 -21.01
N ARG A 74 -14.38 17.87 -20.48
CA ARG A 74 -13.89 18.85 -19.48
C ARG A 74 -13.96 20.27 -20.02
N ASP A 75 -13.52 20.52 -21.26
CA ASP A 75 -13.53 21.86 -21.83
C ASP A 75 -14.96 22.39 -22.03
N VAL A 76 -15.91 21.53 -22.40
CA VAL A 76 -17.34 21.85 -22.46
C VAL A 76 -17.89 22.16 -21.06
N VAL A 77 -17.53 21.36 -20.04
CA VAL A 77 -17.87 21.63 -18.64
C VAL A 77 -17.39 23.02 -18.22
N ARG A 78 -16.13 23.36 -18.52
CA ARG A 78 -15.53 24.65 -18.20
C ARG A 78 -16.25 25.79 -18.91
N ALA A 79 -16.61 25.62 -20.18
CA ALA A 79 -17.37 26.62 -20.95
C ALA A 79 -18.80 26.84 -20.43
N LEU A 80 -19.43 25.81 -19.86
CA LEU A 80 -20.76 25.92 -19.24
C LEU A 80 -20.74 26.68 -17.90
N ARG A 81 -19.56 26.83 -17.29
CA ARG A 81 -19.38 27.53 -16.02
C ARG A 81 -19.08 29.00 -16.26
N VAL A 82 -20.00 29.86 -15.82
CA VAL A 82 -19.81 31.32 -15.88
C VAL A 82 -18.79 31.80 -14.84
N SER A 83 -18.56 31.03 -13.77
CA SER A 83 -17.48 31.25 -12.80
C SER A 83 -17.09 29.94 -12.11
N ALA A 84 -15.89 29.86 -11.51
CA ALA A 84 -15.45 28.73 -10.69
C ALA A 84 -16.33 28.49 -9.44
N ARG A 85 -17.20 29.45 -9.08
CA ARG A 85 -18.20 29.30 -8.00
C ARG A 85 -19.53 28.71 -8.49
N ASP A 86 -19.73 28.52 -9.80
CA ASP A 86 -20.92 27.86 -10.35
C ASP A 86 -20.85 26.35 -10.09
N ARG A 87 -21.38 25.92 -8.94
CA ARG A 87 -21.37 24.53 -8.46
C ARG A 87 -22.51 23.67 -9.03
N LYS A 88 -22.97 23.93 -10.26
CA LYS A 88 -23.91 23.02 -10.93
C LYS A 88 -23.28 21.62 -11.00
N SER A 89 -23.99 20.62 -10.46
CA SER A 89 -23.59 19.22 -10.61
C SER A 89 -23.71 18.83 -12.07
N ILE A 90 -22.57 18.48 -12.67
CA ILE A 90 -22.51 18.02 -14.06
C ILE A 90 -22.12 16.54 -14.04
N ARG A 91 -22.76 15.75 -14.91
CA ARG A 91 -22.45 14.34 -15.10
C ARG A 91 -21.88 14.12 -16.49
N VAL A 92 -20.70 13.52 -16.56
CA VAL A 92 -20.11 13.06 -17.82
C VAL A 92 -20.28 11.54 -17.88
N ILE A 93 -21.09 11.06 -18.82
CA ILE A 93 -21.37 9.63 -19.03
C ILE A 93 -20.49 9.13 -20.19
N VAL A 94 -19.60 8.20 -19.90
CA VAL A 94 -18.61 7.70 -20.88
C VAL A 94 -19.01 6.30 -21.34
N ARG A 95 -19.23 6.13 -22.64
CA ARG A 95 -19.57 4.84 -23.27
C ARG A 95 -18.37 3.88 -23.25
N GLY A 96 -18.64 2.61 -23.48
CA GLY A 96 -17.62 1.57 -23.57
C GLY A 96 -16.72 1.78 -24.78
N GLY A 97 -15.44 1.46 -24.61
CA GLY A 97 -14.43 1.62 -25.64
C GLY A 97 -13.05 1.90 -25.07
N LEU A 98 -12.05 1.91 -25.93
CA LEU A 98 -10.66 2.22 -25.60
C LEU A 98 -10.39 3.70 -25.88
N TYR A 99 -10.04 4.44 -24.83
CA TYR A 99 -9.64 5.83 -24.89
C TYR A 99 -8.14 5.91 -24.63
N GLU A 100 -7.34 5.96 -25.69
CA GLU A 100 -5.89 6.16 -25.60
C GLU A 100 -5.61 7.63 -25.28
N LEU A 101 -5.01 7.90 -24.12
CA LEU A 101 -4.69 9.24 -23.67
C LEU A 101 -3.36 9.71 -24.29
N GLU A 102 -3.34 10.91 -24.88
CA GLU A 102 -2.12 11.59 -25.35
C GLU A 102 -1.33 12.24 -24.22
N GLU A 103 -2.02 12.66 -23.18
CA GLU A 103 -1.49 13.26 -21.98
C GLU A 103 -2.39 12.90 -20.79
N PRO A 104 -1.90 13.02 -19.54
CA PRO A 104 -2.74 12.78 -18.37
C PRO A 104 -3.98 13.68 -18.38
N PHE A 105 -5.13 13.12 -18.00
CA PHE A 105 -6.36 13.89 -17.83
C PHE A 105 -6.30 14.72 -16.54
N CYS A 106 -5.80 15.95 -16.67
CA CYS A 106 -5.67 16.89 -15.56
C CYS A 106 -6.96 17.67 -15.30
N LEU A 107 -7.34 17.75 -14.03
CA LEU A 107 -8.49 18.50 -13.51
C LEU A 107 -8.04 19.45 -12.39
N GLY A 108 -8.40 20.72 -12.53
CA GLY A 108 -8.11 21.79 -11.58
C GLY A 108 -9.33 22.21 -10.76
N PRO A 109 -9.21 23.22 -9.88
CA PRO A 109 -10.31 23.75 -9.08
C PRO A 109 -11.56 24.12 -9.89
N GLU A 110 -11.37 24.60 -11.12
CA GLU A 110 -12.44 24.94 -12.07
C GLU A 110 -13.30 23.75 -12.50
N ASP A 111 -12.84 22.52 -12.28
CA ASP A 111 -13.51 21.27 -12.62
C ASP A 111 -14.28 20.65 -11.44
N SER A 112 -14.32 21.32 -10.28
CA SER A 112 -14.94 20.83 -9.06
C SER A 112 -16.44 20.55 -9.20
N GLY A 113 -16.99 19.44 -8.66
CA GLY A 113 -18.43 19.15 -8.71
C GLY A 113 -18.89 18.42 -9.99
N VAL A 114 -17.99 17.64 -10.59
CA VAL A 114 -18.23 16.86 -11.81
C VAL A 114 -18.10 15.37 -11.50
N THR A 115 -19.12 14.60 -11.89
CA THR A 115 -19.07 13.13 -11.81
C THR A 115 -18.81 12.57 -13.21
N TYR A 116 -17.65 11.95 -13.40
CA TYR A 116 -17.34 11.10 -14.54
C TYR A 116 -17.80 9.67 -14.21
N VAL A 117 -18.62 9.08 -15.06
CA VAL A 117 -19.15 7.74 -14.81
C VAL A 117 -19.32 6.95 -16.09
N ALA A 118 -18.99 5.66 -16.03
CA ALA A 118 -19.27 4.74 -17.12
C ALA A 118 -20.77 4.69 -17.45
N HIS A 119 -21.07 4.55 -18.74
CA HIS A 119 -22.41 4.25 -19.20
C HIS A 119 -22.86 2.90 -18.60
N PRO A 120 -24.11 2.76 -18.13
CA PRO A 120 -24.58 1.50 -17.53
C PRO A 120 -24.34 0.30 -18.44
N GLY A 121 -23.73 -0.76 -17.88
CA GLY A 121 -23.42 -2.00 -18.59
C GLY A 121 -22.22 -1.94 -19.55
N GLU A 122 -21.59 -0.78 -19.71
CA GLU A 122 -20.44 -0.58 -20.60
C GLU A 122 -19.14 -0.37 -19.82
N LYS A 123 -18.00 -0.63 -20.46
CA LYS A 123 -16.66 -0.57 -19.83
C LYS A 123 -15.75 0.41 -20.59
N PRO A 124 -15.70 1.69 -20.19
CA PRO A 124 -14.70 2.62 -20.72
C PRO A 124 -13.31 2.26 -20.17
N ILE A 125 -12.33 2.13 -21.06
CA ILE A 125 -10.93 1.89 -20.74
C ILE A 125 -10.15 3.17 -21.02
N LEU A 126 -9.57 3.80 -19.99
CA LEU A 126 -8.59 4.87 -20.16
C LEU A 126 -7.20 4.25 -20.16
N SER A 127 -6.49 4.36 -21.29
CA SER A 127 -5.19 3.74 -21.48
C SER A 127 -4.11 4.79 -21.68
N GLY A 128 -3.05 4.73 -20.88
CA GLY A 128 -1.82 5.50 -21.09
C GLY A 128 -0.83 4.82 -22.05
N GLY A 129 -1.22 3.68 -22.63
CA GLY A 129 -0.38 2.89 -23.52
C GLY A 129 -0.58 3.20 -24.99
N ARG A 130 0.31 2.64 -25.81
CA ARG A 130 0.23 2.67 -27.28
C ARG A 130 0.49 1.29 -27.84
N ARG A 131 -0.24 0.97 -28.90
CA ARG A 131 -0.01 -0.26 -29.66
C ARG A 131 1.30 -0.19 -30.42
N ILE A 132 2.12 -1.23 -30.32
CA ILE A 132 3.31 -1.44 -31.14
C ILE A 132 2.89 -2.31 -32.34
N THR A 133 3.12 -1.78 -33.54
CA THR A 133 2.78 -2.44 -34.82
C THR A 133 4.03 -2.64 -35.67
N GLY A 134 3.89 -3.24 -36.86
CA GLY A 134 5.03 -3.47 -37.76
C GLY A 134 5.98 -4.57 -37.28
N TRP A 135 5.43 -5.63 -36.68
CA TRP A 135 6.20 -6.77 -36.22
C TRP A 135 6.69 -7.62 -37.39
N GLU A 136 8.01 -7.85 -37.43
CA GLU A 136 8.68 -8.67 -38.44
C GLU A 136 9.40 -9.84 -37.78
N SER A 137 9.39 -10.99 -38.48
CA SER A 137 10.13 -12.17 -38.05
C SER A 137 11.64 -11.89 -38.10
N ALA A 138 12.34 -12.28 -37.04
CA ALA A 138 13.79 -12.24 -36.92
C ALA A 138 14.35 -13.65 -36.68
N GLU A 139 15.68 -13.77 -36.73
CA GLU A 139 16.38 -15.05 -36.53
C GLU A 139 16.06 -15.69 -35.17
N GLY A 140 16.02 -17.02 -35.11
CA GLY A 140 15.87 -17.77 -33.86
C GLY A 140 14.47 -17.72 -33.24
N GLY A 141 13.42 -17.49 -34.05
CA GLY A 141 12.03 -17.42 -33.59
C GLY A 141 11.70 -16.14 -32.81
N LEU A 142 12.51 -15.10 -32.98
CA LEU A 142 12.28 -13.78 -32.40
C LEU A 142 11.45 -12.93 -33.37
N TRP A 143 10.82 -11.89 -32.82
CA TRP A 143 10.09 -10.87 -33.57
C TRP A 143 10.57 -9.49 -33.17
N ARG A 144 10.55 -8.54 -34.10
CA ARG A 144 11.03 -7.17 -33.87
C ARG A 144 10.05 -6.14 -34.41
N ALA A 145 9.98 -5.00 -33.75
CA ALA A 145 9.28 -3.82 -34.23
C ALA A 145 10.13 -2.57 -33.95
N ALA A 146 10.17 -1.66 -34.93
CA ALA A 146 10.86 -0.37 -34.83
C ALA A 146 9.89 0.75 -34.39
N GLY A 147 10.43 1.93 -34.05
CA GLY A 147 9.64 3.07 -33.61
C GLY A 147 9.17 2.97 -32.14
N ALA A 148 9.83 2.12 -31.36
CA ALA A 148 9.60 2.00 -29.93
C ALA A 148 10.20 3.19 -29.18
N TRP A 149 9.47 3.72 -28.21
CA TRP A 149 9.96 4.68 -27.21
C TRP A 149 10.52 3.92 -25.99
N GLU A 150 11.03 4.64 -24.99
CA GLU A 150 11.47 4.01 -23.73
C GLU A 150 10.27 3.61 -22.86
N PHE A 151 10.18 2.33 -22.53
CA PHE A 151 9.17 1.77 -21.61
C PHE A 151 9.74 0.58 -20.85
N ARG A 152 9.11 0.21 -19.72
CA ARG A 152 9.60 -0.88 -18.85
C ARG A 152 8.65 -2.06 -18.73
N GLN A 153 7.51 -2.01 -19.41
CA GLN A 153 6.52 -3.07 -19.45
C GLN A 153 6.02 -3.24 -20.87
N LEU A 154 5.77 -4.50 -21.23
CA LEU A 154 5.16 -4.88 -22.48
C LEU A 154 4.00 -5.82 -22.16
N PHE A 155 2.86 -5.59 -22.79
CA PHE A 155 1.68 -6.42 -22.70
C PHE A 155 1.41 -7.04 -24.06
N VAL A 156 1.23 -8.35 -24.11
CA VAL A 156 0.89 -9.08 -25.34
C VAL A 156 -0.40 -9.84 -25.09
N ASN A 157 -1.42 -9.55 -25.90
CA ASN A 157 -2.79 -10.06 -25.75
C ASN A 157 -3.32 -9.84 -24.33
N GLY A 158 -3.11 -8.62 -23.81
CA GLY A 158 -3.54 -8.20 -22.48
C GLY A 158 -2.73 -8.75 -21.31
N SER A 159 -1.71 -9.58 -21.52
CA SER A 159 -0.89 -10.15 -20.45
C SER A 159 0.50 -9.53 -20.38
N ARG A 160 0.96 -9.18 -19.17
CA ARG A 160 2.31 -8.67 -18.93
C ARG A 160 3.38 -9.68 -19.37
N ARG A 161 4.44 -9.20 -20.01
CA ARG A 161 5.61 -9.98 -20.43
C ARG A 161 6.83 -9.65 -19.60
N CYS A 162 7.62 -10.68 -19.32
CA CYS A 162 8.84 -10.55 -18.53
C CYS A 162 9.91 -9.83 -19.34
N ARG A 163 10.48 -8.76 -18.78
CA ARG A 163 11.63 -8.10 -19.40
C ARG A 163 12.81 -9.06 -19.36
N ALA A 164 13.49 -9.24 -20.49
CA ALA A 164 14.57 -10.20 -20.65
C ALA A 164 15.63 -10.01 -19.57
N ARG A 165 15.94 -11.06 -18.82
CA ARG A 165 16.87 -11.00 -17.69
C ARG A 165 17.77 -12.22 -17.59
N VAL A 166 18.90 -12.04 -16.92
CA VAL A 166 19.84 -13.09 -16.53
C VAL A 166 20.15 -13.00 -15.01
N PRO A 167 20.09 -14.13 -14.28
CA PRO A 167 19.53 -15.39 -14.75
C PRO A 167 18.02 -15.25 -15.00
N ARG A 168 17.41 -16.30 -15.56
CA ARG A 168 15.97 -16.32 -15.88
C ARG A 168 15.13 -16.03 -14.63
N GLU A 169 13.88 -15.60 -14.84
CA GLU A 169 12.93 -15.38 -13.75
C GLU A 169 12.79 -16.62 -12.86
N GLY A 170 12.76 -16.41 -11.54
CA GLY A 170 12.82 -17.47 -10.52
C GLY A 170 14.23 -17.75 -9.98
N ASP A 171 15.28 -17.45 -10.77
CA ASP A 171 16.67 -17.60 -10.35
C ASP A 171 17.29 -16.23 -9.98
N SER A 172 18.38 -16.23 -9.20
CA SER A 172 19.19 -15.03 -8.94
C SER A 172 20.67 -15.36 -8.87
N TYR A 173 21.51 -14.37 -9.15
CA TYR A 173 22.93 -14.43 -8.80
C TYR A 173 23.12 -13.91 -7.37
N GLU A 174 24.23 -14.24 -6.76
CA GLU A 174 24.62 -13.71 -5.45
C GLU A 174 25.81 -12.78 -5.59
N ILE A 175 25.77 -11.63 -4.90
CA ILE A 175 26.90 -10.71 -4.83
C ILE A 175 28.08 -11.42 -4.14
N ALA A 176 29.24 -11.39 -4.80
CA ALA A 176 30.44 -12.09 -4.32
C ALA A 176 31.22 -11.30 -3.25
N GLY A 177 30.98 -9.99 -3.11
CA GLY A 177 31.49 -9.20 -2.00
C GLY A 177 31.60 -7.70 -2.26
N ALA A 178 32.16 -7.00 -1.28
CA ALA A 178 32.45 -5.56 -1.29
C ALA A 178 33.30 -5.13 -2.49
N LEU A 179 32.98 -3.97 -3.07
CA LEU A 179 33.85 -3.32 -4.05
C LEU A 179 35.21 -3.03 -3.42
N ASN A 180 35.18 -2.42 -2.23
CA ASN A 180 36.32 -2.20 -1.34
C ASN A 180 36.10 -2.92 0.01
N PRO A 181 36.72 -4.11 0.23
CA PRO A 181 36.61 -4.87 1.47
C PRO A 181 37.22 -4.19 2.70
N GLU A 182 38.03 -3.14 2.53
CA GLU A 182 38.64 -2.40 3.63
C GLU A 182 37.71 -1.32 4.20
N GLN A 183 36.66 -0.94 3.46
CA GLN A 183 35.65 0.00 3.91
C GLN A 183 34.47 -0.73 4.58
N PRO A 184 33.93 -0.18 5.68
CA PRO A 184 32.77 -0.76 6.34
C PRO A 184 31.54 -0.73 5.43
N LEU A 185 30.59 -1.61 5.70
CA LEU A 185 29.25 -1.52 5.14
C LEU A 185 28.39 -0.64 6.03
N ASP A 186 27.28 -0.16 5.46
CA ASP A 186 26.31 0.67 6.15
C ASP A 186 25.46 -0.17 7.12
N GLU A 187 26.10 -0.76 8.12
CA GLU A 187 25.42 -1.51 9.18
C GLU A 187 24.72 -0.56 10.18
N ASN A 188 25.11 0.73 10.22
CA ASN A 188 24.56 1.72 11.14
C ASN A 188 24.23 3.05 10.42
N ARG A 189 22.92 3.40 10.35
CA ARG A 189 22.37 4.53 9.55
C ARG A 189 22.96 5.91 9.89
N GLU A 190 23.34 6.16 11.15
CA GLU A 190 23.79 7.49 11.59
C GLU A 190 25.23 7.84 11.14
N GLU A 191 26.09 6.82 10.94
CA GLU A 191 27.49 6.97 10.52
C GLU A 191 27.66 6.81 9.01
N ALA A 192 26.88 5.91 8.40
CA ALA A 192 26.81 5.59 6.98
C ALA A 192 26.68 6.81 6.05
N HIS A 193 25.92 7.83 6.47
CA HIS A 193 25.64 9.01 5.64
C HIS A 193 26.69 10.13 5.73
N GLN A 194 27.74 9.97 6.54
CA GLN A 194 28.70 11.05 6.82
C GLN A 194 30.02 10.92 6.06
N GLN A 195 30.34 9.76 5.47
CA GLN A 195 31.58 9.54 4.72
C GLN A 195 31.32 8.89 3.36
N PRO A 196 32.02 9.31 2.28
CA PRO A 196 31.97 8.61 1.00
C PRO A 196 32.40 7.15 1.17
N ASN A 197 31.54 6.22 0.76
CA ASN A 197 31.79 4.79 0.80
C ASN A 197 31.78 4.25 -0.64
N GLU A 198 32.92 3.73 -1.12
CA GLU A 198 33.02 3.17 -2.47
C GLU A 198 32.13 1.93 -2.64
N ASN A 199 31.76 1.26 -1.54
CA ASN A 199 30.80 0.16 -1.59
C ASN A 199 29.40 0.64 -1.99
N HIS A 200 29.14 1.94 -2.09
CA HIS A 200 27.91 2.48 -2.68
C HIS A 200 27.99 2.66 -4.18
N GLU A 201 29.11 2.39 -4.82
CA GLU A 201 29.27 2.61 -6.26
C GLU A 201 29.20 1.31 -7.06
N GLY A 202 29.13 0.15 -6.39
CA GLY A 202 29.18 -1.15 -7.05
C GLY A 202 29.52 -2.30 -6.13
N PHE A 203 29.80 -3.46 -6.71
CA PHE A 203 30.16 -4.67 -5.96
C PHE A 203 31.03 -5.63 -6.78
N ARG A 204 31.49 -6.71 -6.12
CA ARG A 204 32.17 -7.84 -6.75
C ARG A 204 31.18 -8.93 -7.16
N PHE A 205 31.42 -9.53 -8.32
CA PHE A 205 30.62 -10.63 -8.85
C PHE A 205 31.50 -11.82 -9.24
N ALA A 206 30.94 -13.03 -9.21
CA ALA A 206 31.61 -14.25 -9.60
C ALA A 206 31.71 -14.39 -11.14
N PRO A 207 32.75 -15.07 -11.67
CA PRO A 207 32.95 -15.19 -13.11
C PRO A 207 31.69 -15.63 -13.87
N GLY A 208 31.33 -14.91 -14.92
CA GLY A 208 30.20 -15.23 -15.80
C GLY A 208 28.82 -14.71 -15.36
N GLN A 209 28.68 -14.17 -14.14
CA GLN A 209 27.42 -13.56 -13.66
C GLN A 209 27.10 -12.27 -14.44
N ILE A 210 28.07 -11.36 -14.54
CA ILE A 210 27.99 -10.16 -15.39
C ILE A 210 29.07 -10.28 -16.47
N ARG A 211 28.69 -9.99 -17.72
CA ARG A 211 29.57 -10.12 -18.89
C ARG A 211 29.47 -8.88 -19.76
N ARG A 212 30.48 -8.62 -20.58
CA ARG A 212 30.44 -7.54 -21.57
C ARG A 212 29.56 -7.91 -22.76
N TRP A 213 28.24 -7.86 -22.55
CA TRP A 213 27.23 -8.05 -23.58
C TRP A 213 27.32 -6.93 -24.63
N LYS A 214 26.85 -7.21 -25.85
CA LYS A 214 26.87 -6.23 -26.95
C LYS A 214 26.01 -5.01 -26.66
N ASP A 215 24.99 -5.19 -25.83
CA ASP A 215 23.99 -4.21 -25.43
C ASP A 215 24.12 -3.85 -23.95
N LEU A 216 25.31 -3.95 -23.36
CA LEU A 216 25.56 -3.65 -21.94
C LEU A 216 25.05 -2.25 -21.51
N ALA A 217 25.06 -1.27 -22.42
CA ALA A 217 24.51 0.07 -22.17
C ALA A 217 22.99 0.07 -21.92
N ASN A 218 22.28 -0.94 -22.43
CA ASN A 218 20.85 -1.13 -22.22
C ASN A 218 20.55 -1.84 -20.88
N ALA A 219 21.52 -2.54 -20.30
CA ALA A 219 21.37 -3.38 -19.13
C ALA A 219 21.07 -2.57 -17.85
N GLU A 220 20.19 -3.13 -17.02
CA GLU A 220 19.84 -2.60 -15.70
C GLU A 220 20.11 -3.70 -14.66
N VAL A 221 20.87 -3.39 -13.61
CA VAL A 221 21.14 -4.29 -12.49
C VAL A 221 20.10 -4.05 -11.42
N VAL A 222 19.50 -5.12 -10.93
CA VAL A 222 18.54 -5.09 -9.83
C VAL A 222 19.09 -5.87 -8.65
N VAL A 223 19.32 -5.19 -7.54
CA VAL A 223 19.79 -5.77 -6.28
C VAL A 223 18.62 -5.85 -5.31
N THR A 224 18.47 -7.00 -4.67
CA THR A 224 17.43 -7.21 -3.64
C THR A 224 18.06 -7.05 -2.26
N HIS A 225 17.42 -6.26 -1.40
CA HIS A 225 17.70 -6.09 0.02
C HIS A 225 16.60 -6.74 0.85
N PRO A 226 16.69 -6.78 2.20
CA PRO A 226 15.64 -7.39 3.02
C PRO A 226 14.24 -6.81 2.73
N PHE A 227 14.10 -5.48 2.65
CA PHE A 227 12.80 -4.79 2.52
C PHE A 227 12.71 -3.81 1.33
N ALA A 228 13.67 -3.85 0.40
CA ALA A 228 13.76 -2.91 -0.73
C ALA A 228 14.52 -3.52 -1.92
N THR A 229 14.40 -2.88 -3.07
CA THR A 229 15.28 -3.15 -4.22
C THR A 229 16.00 -1.89 -4.67
N THR A 230 17.21 -2.06 -5.19
CA THR A 230 17.90 -1.01 -5.94
C THR A 230 17.93 -1.41 -7.42
N ARG A 231 17.67 -0.44 -8.30
CA ARG A 231 17.70 -0.60 -9.76
C ARG A 231 18.62 0.43 -10.36
N THR A 232 19.67 0.01 -11.05
CA THR A 232 20.68 0.95 -11.55
C THR A 232 21.28 0.50 -12.88
N ARG A 233 22.02 1.39 -13.53
CA ARG A 233 22.70 1.14 -14.82
C ARG A 233 24.20 0.96 -14.58
N ILE A 234 24.85 0.17 -15.44
CA ILE A 234 26.29 -0.11 -15.36
C ILE A 234 27.07 1.08 -15.91
N ALA A 235 27.98 1.63 -15.10
CA ALA A 235 28.94 2.65 -15.51
C ALA A 235 30.28 2.04 -15.96
N GLU A 236 30.80 1.08 -15.20
CA GLU A 236 32.06 0.40 -15.50
C GLU A 236 31.94 -1.10 -15.25
N LEU A 237 32.59 -1.90 -16.10
CA LEU A 237 32.69 -3.34 -15.94
C LEU A 237 34.12 -3.83 -16.13
N ASN A 238 34.68 -4.47 -15.11
CA ASN A 238 35.97 -5.16 -15.14
C ASN A 238 35.77 -6.66 -14.86
N GLU A 239 35.55 -7.43 -15.93
CA GLU A 239 35.32 -8.89 -15.83
C GLU A 239 36.53 -9.64 -15.26
N ALA A 240 37.75 -9.22 -15.59
CA ALA A 240 38.97 -9.89 -15.12
C ALA A 240 39.14 -9.80 -13.59
N ARG A 241 38.65 -8.71 -12.98
CA ARG A 241 38.66 -8.50 -11.53
C ARG A 241 37.32 -8.84 -10.87
N GLY A 242 36.30 -9.19 -11.65
CA GLY A 242 34.93 -9.42 -11.18
C GLY A 242 34.32 -8.18 -10.51
N LEU A 243 34.47 -6.99 -11.10
CA LEU A 243 34.01 -5.71 -10.53
C LEU A 243 33.01 -5.03 -11.46
N VAL A 244 31.90 -4.54 -10.90
CA VAL A 244 30.93 -3.68 -11.58
C VAL A 244 30.79 -2.38 -10.80
N ARG A 245 30.74 -1.24 -11.50
CA ARG A 245 30.38 0.07 -10.94
C ARG A 245 29.12 0.61 -11.63
N PHE A 246 28.36 1.42 -10.91
CA PHE A 246 27.06 1.94 -11.32
C PHE A 246 27.08 3.44 -11.57
N ILE A 247 26.11 3.92 -12.34
CA ILE A 247 25.98 5.36 -12.65
C ILE A 247 25.55 6.16 -11.42
N GLY A 248 24.68 5.59 -10.60
CA GLY A 248 24.28 6.18 -9.32
C GLY A 248 24.45 5.20 -8.16
N PRO A 249 24.20 5.67 -6.94
CA PRO A 249 24.59 4.96 -5.74
C PRO A 249 23.69 3.75 -5.46
N GLU A 250 24.31 2.74 -4.86
CA GLU A 250 23.75 1.49 -4.39
C GLU A 250 23.85 1.46 -2.85
N TYR A 251 22.77 1.15 -2.14
CA TYR A 251 22.82 1.08 -0.66
C TYR A 251 23.10 -0.35 -0.19
N LEU A 252 24.36 -0.64 0.10
CA LEU A 252 24.77 -1.94 0.61
C LEU A 252 24.76 -1.96 2.14
N TRP A 253 23.55 -2.14 2.71
CA TRP A 253 23.34 -2.29 4.17
C TRP A 253 24.20 -3.39 4.82
N SER A 254 24.22 -4.61 4.25
CA SER A 254 25.08 -5.71 4.72
C SER A 254 25.20 -6.81 3.66
N TYR A 255 26.33 -7.50 3.55
CA TYR A 255 26.47 -8.67 2.68
C TYR A 255 25.96 -9.98 3.31
N ALA A 256 25.48 -9.92 4.56
CA ALA A 256 24.92 -11.07 5.26
C ALA A 256 23.38 -10.95 5.33
N PRO A 257 22.63 -12.00 4.91
CA PRO A 257 23.01 -13.13 4.05
C PRO A 257 23.31 -12.67 2.59
N PRO A 258 23.89 -13.53 1.72
CA PRO A 258 24.24 -13.15 0.34
C PRO A 258 23.07 -12.48 -0.38
N LYS A 259 23.30 -11.24 -0.80
CA LYS A 259 22.28 -10.42 -1.46
C LYS A 259 22.06 -10.92 -2.89
N PRO A 260 20.83 -11.29 -3.28
CA PRO A 260 20.57 -11.70 -4.62
C PRO A 260 20.46 -10.50 -5.56
N PHE A 261 20.92 -10.69 -6.79
CA PHE A 261 20.78 -9.72 -7.86
C PHE A 261 20.49 -10.42 -9.19
N TYR A 262 20.03 -9.64 -10.15
CA TYR A 262 19.91 -10.05 -11.55
C TYR A 262 20.15 -8.85 -12.47
N VAL A 263 20.36 -9.14 -13.75
CA VAL A 263 20.52 -8.11 -14.78
C VAL A 263 19.38 -8.24 -15.79
N GLU A 264 18.61 -7.18 -15.98
CA GLU A 264 17.51 -7.11 -16.94
C GLU A 264 17.84 -6.22 -18.15
N ASN A 265 17.00 -6.34 -19.18
CA ASN A 265 17.13 -5.71 -20.48
C ASN A 265 18.43 -6.06 -21.24
N VAL A 266 18.76 -7.36 -21.25
CA VAL A 266 19.89 -7.91 -22.02
C VAL A 266 19.38 -8.94 -23.04
N LYS A 267 19.95 -8.96 -24.25
CA LYS A 267 19.57 -9.87 -25.33
C LYS A 267 19.71 -11.36 -24.95
N GLU A 268 20.67 -11.72 -24.11
CA GLU A 268 20.87 -13.08 -23.62
C GLU A 268 19.69 -13.60 -22.80
N GLY A 269 18.91 -12.69 -22.20
CA GLY A 269 17.67 -13.02 -21.48
C GLY A 269 16.50 -13.37 -22.41
N LEU A 270 16.62 -13.15 -23.73
CA LEU A 270 15.58 -13.49 -24.72
C LEU A 270 15.44 -14.99 -24.98
N ALA A 271 16.16 -15.86 -24.27
CA ALA A 271 16.09 -17.30 -24.51
C ALA A 271 14.73 -17.91 -24.12
N ALA A 272 14.06 -17.37 -23.09
CA ALA A 272 12.79 -17.91 -22.60
C ALA A 272 11.58 -17.35 -23.39
N PRO A 273 10.59 -18.19 -23.76
CA PRO A 273 9.34 -17.71 -24.32
C PRO A 273 8.66 -16.66 -23.44
N GLY A 274 8.02 -15.66 -24.04
CA GLY A 274 7.36 -14.58 -23.32
C GLY A 274 8.29 -13.46 -22.82
N THR A 275 9.57 -13.46 -23.21
CA THR A 275 10.54 -12.42 -22.83
C THR A 275 10.77 -11.39 -23.94
N TRP A 276 11.03 -10.14 -23.54
CA TRP A 276 11.28 -9.04 -24.47
C TRP A 276 12.47 -8.18 -24.05
N HIS A 277 13.12 -7.55 -25.02
CA HIS A 277 14.27 -6.68 -24.85
C HIS A 277 14.05 -5.40 -25.65
N LEU A 278 14.34 -4.24 -25.07
CA LEU A 278 14.30 -2.96 -25.74
C LEU A 278 15.70 -2.42 -25.97
N ASP A 279 16.07 -2.29 -27.24
CA ASP A 279 17.26 -1.58 -27.67
C ASP A 279 16.96 -0.08 -27.69
N ARG A 280 17.25 0.63 -26.59
CA ARG A 280 16.86 2.04 -26.39
C ARG A 280 17.53 2.96 -27.41
N ALA A 281 18.78 2.67 -27.77
CA ALA A 281 19.53 3.46 -28.75
C ALA A 281 18.97 3.30 -30.18
N ALA A 282 18.49 2.10 -30.52
CA ALA A 282 17.93 1.82 -31.84
C ALA A 282 16.41 2.09 -31.93
N GLY A 283 15.71 2.23 -30.81
CA GLY A 283 14.24 2.32 -30.78
C GLY A 283 13.57 1.04 -31.28
N VAL A 284 14.16 -0.13 -30.98
CA VAL A 284 13.69 -1.45 -31.45
C VAL A 284 13.37 -2.35 -30.27
N VAL A 285 12.13 -2.84 -30.22
CA VAL A 285 11.74 -3.92 -29.31
C VAL A 285 11.93 -5.26 -30.00
N THR A 286 12.49 -6.23 -29.28
CA THR A 286 12.60 -7.62 -29.69
C THR A 286 11.83 -8.50 -28.72
N TYR A 287 11.03 -9.44 -29.21
CA TYR A 287 10.19 -10.31 -28.42
C TYR A 287 10.36 -11.77 -28.82
N ARG A 288 10.36 -12.68 -27.84
CA ARG A 288 10.18 -14.12 -28.08
C ARG A 288 8.74 -14.48 -27.72
N PRO A 289 7.87 -14.80 -28.69
CA PRO A 289 6.48 -15.16 -28.40
C PRO A 289 6.35 -16.40 -27.51
N LEU A 290 5.28 -16.46 -26.74
CA LEU A 290 4.82 -17.68 -26.10
C LEU A 290 4.32 -18.67 -27.19
N PRO A 291 4.36 -19.99 -26.91
CA PRO A 291 3.75 -20.97 -27.80
C PRO A 291 2.27 -20.63 -28.08
N GLY A 292 1.91 -20.53 -29.37
CA GLY A 292 0.56 -20.23 -29.82
C GLY A 292 0.26 -18.74 -30.07
N GLU A 293 1.19 -17.83 -29.76
CA GLU A 293 1.03 -16.42 -30.12
C GLU A 293 1.39 -16.16 -31.59
N ASP A 294 0.43 -15.59 -32.33
CA ASP A 294 0.65 -15.10 -33.68
C ASP A 294 0.96 -13.59 -33.66
N MET A 295 2.21 -13.25 -33.93
CA MET A 295 2.66 -11.85 -33.93
C MET A 295 2.13 -11.01 -35.08
N HIS A 296 1.53 -11.63 -36.11
CA HIS A 296 0.84 -10.87 -37.17
C HIS A 296 -0.49 -10.28 -36.68
N SER A 297 -1.10 -10.87 -35.65
CA SER A 297 -2.42 -10.47 -35.13
C SER A 297 -2.41 -10.11 -33.63
N ALA A 298 -1.29 -10.31 -32.93
CA ALA A 298 -1.15 -10.01 -31.52
C ALA A 298 -1.40 -8.53 -31.19
N ASP A 299 -2.15 -8.28 -30.13
CA ASP A 299 -2.29 -6.95 -29.55
C ASP A 299 -1.12 -6.70 -28.60
N VAL A 300 -0.15 -5.91 -29.06
CA VAL A 300 1.06 -5.58 -28.28
C VAL A 300 1.01 -4.13 -27.84
N VAL A 301 0.98 -3.88 -26.53
CA VAL A 301 0.86 -2.55 -25.94
C VAL A 301 2.03 -2.29 -25.00
N ALA A 302 2.62 -1.10 -25.10
CA ALA A 302 3.57 -0.59 -24.12
C ALA A 302 3.02 0.71 -23.50
N PRO A 303 3.28 1.00 -22.22
CA PRO A 303 2.93 2.28 -21.60
C PRO A 303 3.69 3.46 -22.22
N LEU A 304 3.02 4.60 -22.40
CA LEU A 304 3.63 5.88 -22.77
C LEU A 304 3.57 6.89 -21.62
N LEU A 305 2.45 6.92 -20.88
CA LEU A 305 2.22 7.89 -19.81
C LEU A 305 2.63 7.36 -18.43
N GLY A 306 3.09 8.26 -17.56
CA GLY A 306 3.35 7.94 -16.15
C GLY A 306 2.12 8.00 -15.23
N SER A 307 1.07 8.70 -15.66
CA SER A 307 -0.21 8.79 -14.96
C SER A 307 -1.35 9.05 -15.95
N LEU A 308 -2.58 8.74 -15.54
CA LEU A 308 -3.78 8.77 -16.37
C LEU A 308 -4.71 9.90 -15.96
N ILE A 309 -4.90 10.10 -14.65
CA ILE A 309 -5.78 11.13 -14.08
C ILE A 309 -4.99 11.89 -13.02
N ARG A 310 -5.07 13.23 -13.06
CA ARG A 310 -4.43 14.10 -12.09
C ARG A 310 -5.42 15.14 -11.57
N LEU A 311 -5.67 15.16 -10.27
CA LEU A 311 -6.38 16.25 -9.59
C LEU A 311 -5.34 17.22 -9.03
N GLU A 312 -5.32 18.45 -9.57
CA GLU A 312 -4.27 19.43 -9.32
C GLU A 312 -4.83 20.66 -8.61
N GLY A 313 -4.84 20.63 -7.28
CA GLY A 313 -5.05 21.82 -6.45
C GLY A 313 -3.73 22.40 -5.94
N ASP A 314 -3.81 23.55 -5.26
CA ASP A 314 -2.69 24.24 -4.63
C ASP A 314 -3.06 24.64 -3.18
N PRO A 315 -2.41 24.03 -2.17
CA PRO A 315 -2.72 24.32 -0.77
C PRO A 315 -2.25 25.73 -0.36
N ALA A 316 -1.15 26.21 -0.92
CA ALA A 316 -0.59 27.52 -0.59
C ALA A 316 -1.49 28.67 -1.07
N ALA A 317 -2.22 28.44 -2.18
CA ALA A 317 -3.22 29.36 -2.70
C ALA A 317 -4.64 29.12 -2.12
N GLY A 318 -4.84 28.06 -1.33
CA GLY A 318 -6.16 27.65 -0.85
C GLY A 318 -7.10 27.18 -1.97
N CYS A 319 -6.53 26.69 -3.07
CA CYS A 319 -7.24 26.26 -4.27
C CYS A 319 -7.43 24.74 -4.27
N PHE A 320 -8.65 24.27 -4.03
CA PHE A 320 -8.97 22.84 -3.93
C PHE A 320 -9.73 22.34 -5.16
N VAL A 321 -9.48 21.08 -5.53
CA VAL A 321 -10.36 20.32 -6.43
C VAL A 321 -11.42 19.66 -5.56
N GLU A 322 -12.65 20.14 -5.61
CA GLU A 322 -13.74 19.67 -4.75
C GLU A 322 -14.72 18.77 -5.50
N HIS A 323 -15.21 17.70 -4.89
CA HIS A 323 -16.37 16.96 -5.41
C HIS A 323 -16.22 16.43 -6.85
N VAL A 324 -15.02 15.99 -7.23
CA VAL A 324 -14.77 15.28 -8.49
C VAL A 324 -14.84 13.78 -8.25
N GLU A 325 -15.62 13.07 -9.07
CA GLU A 325 -15.85 11.64 -8.90
C GLU A 325 -15.57 10.87 -10.18
N PHE A 326 -14.89 9.71 -10.06
CA PHE A 326 -14.70 8.74 -11.15
C PHE A 326 -15.29 7.40 -10.76
N ARG A 327 -16.26 6.92 -11.56
CA ARG A 327 -16.96 5.66 -11.29
C ARG A 327 -17.03 4.71 -12.48
N GLY A 328 -16.62 3.47 -12.27
CA GLY A 328 -16.83 2.37 -13.23
C GLY A 328 -15.84 2.34 -14.40
N PHE A 329 -14.70 3.03 -14.30
CA PHE A 329 -13.67 3.03 -15.34
C PHE A 329 -12.73 1.83 -15.20
N THR A 330 -12.17 1.39 -16.32
CA THR A 330 -10.95 0.59 -16.33
C THR A 330 -9.77 1.51 -16.67
N LEU A 331 -8.72 1.51 -15.85
CA LEU A 331 -7.54 2.35 -15.98
C LEU A 331 -6.31 1.47 -16.23
N GLN A 332 -5.60 1.68 -17.34
CA GLN A 332 -4.53 0.79 -17.78
C GLN A 332 -3.28 1.52 -18.30
N HIS A 333 -2.15 0.81 -18.26
CA HIS A 333 -0.92 1.15 -19.00
C HIS A 333 -0.30 2.51 -18.61
N ALA A 334 -0.22 2.80 -17.31
CA ALA A 334 0.67 3.84 -16.79
C ALA A 334 1.99 3.22 -16.30
N ASP A 335 3.10 3.93 -16.45
CA ASP A 335 4.46 3.46 -16.10
C ASP A 335 5.21 4.47 -15.21
N TRP A 336 6.50 4.25 -15.03
CA TRP A 336 7.45 5.05 -14.30
C TRP A 336 8.71 5.26 -15.16
N VAL A 337 9.50 6.25 -14.78
CA VAL A 337 10.79 6.54 -15.43
C VAL A 337 11.89 6.19 -14.44
N LEU A 338 12.87 5.37 -14.87
CA LEU A 338 14.07 5.14 -14.08
C LEU A 338 14.93 6.41 -14.10
N PRO A 339 15.19 7.04 -12.94
CA PRO A 339 16.04 8.23 -12.89
C PRO A 339 17.43 7.95 -13.47
N GLU A 340 18.14 9.02 -13.86
CA GLU A 340 19.48 8.89 -14.46
C GLU A 340 20.46 8.18 -13.53
N ASP A 341 20.41 8.50 -12.22
CA ASP A 341 21.20 7.88 -11.15
C ASP A 341 20.59 6.58 -10.59
N GLY A 342 19.59 6.02 -11.27
CA GLY A 342 18.90 4.81 -10.84
C GLY A 342 17.77 5.05 -9.85
N PHE A 343 17.14 3.97 -9.42
CA PHE A 343 16.04 3.99 -8.45
C PHE A 343 16.47 3.22 -7.19
N ARG A 344 16.28 3.89 -6.05
CA ARG A 344 16.43 3.34 -4.71
C ARG A 344 15.42 4.05 -3.83
N ASP A 345 14.73 3.31 -2.98
CA ASP A 345 13.74 3.88 -2.09
C ASP A 345 14.00 3.40 -0.66
N PRO A 346 13.84 4.28 0.35
CA PRO A 346 14.09 3.89 1.73
C PRO A 346 13.17 2.76 2.22
N GLN A 347 11.92 2.67 1.74
CA GLN A 347 10.97 1.60 2.07
C GLN A 347 9.67 1.72 1.24
N ALA A 348 9.05 0.59 0.89
CA ALA A 348 7.73 0.58 0.24
C ALA A 348 7.68 1.21 -1.17
N ALA A 349 8.81 1.52 -1.80
CA ALA A 349 8.89 2.15 -3.13
C ALA A 349 8.02 3.42 -3.26
N ILE A 350 7.93 4.22 -2.19
CA ILE A 350 7.01 5.36 -2.10
C ILE A 350 7.32 6.47 -3.11
N GLY A 351 8.55 6.55 -3.60
CA GLY A 351 8.98 7.51 -4.63
C GLY A 351 8.39 7.25 -6.02
N LEU A 352 7.75 6.10 -6.25
CA LEU A 352 7.10 5.79 -7.53
C LEU A 352 5.72 6.45 -7.64
N PRO A 353 5.30 6.89 -8.84
CA PRO A 353 4.02 7.56 -9.02
C PRO A 353 2.83 6.61 -8.92
N GLY A 354 1.66 7.17 -8.59
CA GLY A 354 0.36 6.53 -8.83
C GLY A 354 -0.14 6.75 -10.26
N ALA A 355 -0.84 5.77 -10.84
CA ALA A 355 -1.55 5.93 -12.11
C ALA A 355 -2.65 6.99 -12.03
N VAL A 356 -3.25 7.16 -10.85
CA VAL A 356 -4.12 8.27 -10.49
C VAL A 356 -3.47 9.08 -9.38
N GLN A 357 -3.35 10.39 -9.58
CA GLN A 357 -2.74 11.29 -8.61
C GLN A 357 -3.72 12.36 -8.18
N ALA A 358 -3.76 12.65 -6.88
CA ALA A 358 -4.54 13.75 -6.33
C ALA A 358 -3.71 14.57 -5.36
N GLN A 359 -3.72 15.88 -5.55
CA GLN A 359 -3.21 16.86 -4.59
C GLN A 359 -4.29 17.89 -4.32
N CYS A 360 -4.49 18.23 -3.04
CA CYS A 360 -5.50 19.19 -2.61
C CYS A 360 -6.91 18.88 -3.14
N ALA A 361 -7.24 17.59 -3.18
CA ALA A 361 -8.56 17.09 -3.52
C ALA A 361 -9.42 16.97 -2.25
N VAL A 362 -10.63 17.52 -2.28
CA VAL A 362 -11.52 17.55 -1.13
C VAL A 362 -12.86 16.94 -1.51
N ARG A 363 -13.28 15.90 -0.78
CA ARG A 363 -14.55 15.19 -1.06
C ARG A 363 -14.65 14.66 -2.49
N CYS A 364 -13.51 14.26 -3.05
CA CYS A 364 -13.44 13.56 -4.33
C CYS A 364 -13.63 12.05 -4.13
N ALA A 365 -13.95 11.32 -5.18
CA ALA A 365 -14.17 9.87 -5.08
C ALA A 365 -13.65 9.08 -6.28
N PHE A 366 -13.10 7.90 -5.99
CA PHE A 366 -12.74 6.88 -6.97
C PHE A 366 -13.47 5.60 -6.59
N GLU A 367 -14.49 5.23 -7.36
CA GLU A 367 -15.42 4.17 -6.99
C GLU A 367 -15.63 3.11 -8.06
N ASN A 368 -15.63 1.83 -7.66
CA ASN A 368 -15.93 0.71 -8.55
C ASN A 368 -15.09 0.71 -9.84
N ASN A 369 -13.87 1.22 -9.78
CA ASN A 369 -12.96 1.21 -10.92
C ASN A 369 -12.15 -0.09 -10.93
N VAL A 370 -11.69 -0.49 -12.11
CA VAL A 370 -10.64 -1.49 -12.28
C VAL A 370 -9.36 -0.75 -12.63
N ILE A 371 -8.28 -0.97 -11.90
CA ILE A 371 -6.97 -0.38 -12.16
C ILE A 371 -5.99 -1.52 -12.35
N GLU A 372 -5.53 -1.73 -13.57
CA GLU A 372 -4.72 -2.89 -13.90
C GLU A 372 -3.61 -2.57 -14.88
N LYS A 373 -2.60 -3.45 -14.98
CA LYS A 373 -1.50 -3.32 -15.95
C LYS A 373 -0.72 -2.01 -15.74
N ILE A 374 -0.41 -1.73 -14.48
CA ILE A 374 0.29 -0.51 -14.05
C ILE A 374 1.75 -0.85 -13.75
N GLY A 375 2.68 0.02 -14.13
CA GLY A 375 4.13 -0.14 -13.91
C GLY A 375 4.59 0.23 -12.50
N ALA A 376 3.78 0.99 -11.77
CA ALA A 376 4.04 1.51 -10.41
C ALA A 376 2.81 1.33 -9.49
N TYR A 377 2.39 2.38 -8.77
CA TYR A 377 1.24 2.36 -7.85
C TYR A 377 -0.09 2.62 -8.56
N ALA A 378 -1.21 2.13 -8.03
CA ALA A 378 -2.54 2.41 -8.60
C ALA A 378 -3.03 3.83 -8.29
N LEU A 379 -3.06 4.23 -7.01
CA LEU A 379 -3.48 5.58 -6.57
C LEU A 379 -2.46 6.24 -5.64
N GLU A 380 -2.34 7.55 -5.78
CA GLU A 380 -1.57 8.43 -4.91
C GLU A 380 -2.43 9.63 -4.50
N ILE A 381 -2.90 9.62 -3.25
CA ILE A 381 -3.72 10.69 -2.66
C ILE A 381 -2.85 11.48 -1.68
N GLY A 382 -2.21 12.52 -2.21
CA GLY A 382 -1.12 13.22 -1.55
C GLY A 382 -1.54 14.48 -0.77
N ARG A 383 -0.59 15.41 -0.69
CA ARG A 383 -0.64 16.66 0.09
C ARG A 383 -1.99 17.40 -0.01
N GLY A 384 -2.51 17.82 1.15
CA GLY A 384 -3.71 18.64 1.31
C GLY A 384 -5.03 17.97 0.90
N CYS A 385 -5.00 16.69 0.52
CA CYS A 385 -6.22 15.95 0.22
C CYS A 385 -7.00 15.66 1.51
N ARG A 386 -8.34 15.72 1.47
CA ARG A 386 -9.16 15.35 2.61
C ARG A 386 -10.53 14.82 2.22
N GLU A 387 -11.07 13.93 3.04
CA GLU A 387 -12.42 13.37 2.82
C GLU A 387 -12.53 12.67 1.45
N VAL A 388 -11.43 12.10 0.92
CA VAL A 388 -11.44 11.37 -0.35
C VAL A 388 -11.92 9.94 -0.11
N ARG A 389 -12.84 9.48 -0.96
CA ARG A 389 -13.43 8.13 -0.87
C ARG A 389 -12.86 7.23 -1.97
N ILE A 390 -12.28 6.10 -1.59
CA ILE A 390 -11.73 5.07 -2.48
C ILE A 390 -12.49 3.79 -2.17
N VAL A 391 -13.57 3.53 -2.92
CA VAL A 391 -14.57 2.52 -2.53
C VAL A 391 -14.81 1.49 -3.64
N GLY A 392 -14.74 0.20 -3.31
CA GLY A 392 -15.19 -0.85 -4.24
C GLY A 392 -14.28 -1.07 -5.45
N ASN A 393 -13.04 -0.55 -5.45
CA ASN A 393 -12.14 -0.67 -6.59
C ASN A 393 -11.44 -2.03 -6.61
N ARG A 394 -11.09 -2.51 -7.81
CA ARG A 394 -10.25 -3.69 -8.02
C ARG A 394 -8.92 -3.24 -8.61
N MET A 395 -7.82 -3.57 -7.94
CA MET A 395 -6.48 -3.16 -8.34
C MET A 395 -5.59 -4.39 -8.47
N HIS A 396 -5.12 -4.69 -9.69
CA HIS A 396 -4.29 -5.87 -9.89
C HIS A 396 -3.30 -5.76 -11.05
N ASP A 397 -2.33 -6.67 -11.11
CA ASP A 397 -1.22 -6.56 -12.04
C ASP A 397 -0.48 -5.21 -11.89
N LEU A 398 0.00 -4.97 -10.67
CA LEU A 398 0.62 -3.71 -10.24
C LEU A 398 2.14 -3.90 -10.16
N GLY A 399 2.89 -2.98 -10.78
CA GLY A 399 4.33 -3.01 -10.73
C GLY A 399 4.86 -2.74 -9.32
N ALA A 400 4.24 -1.81 -8.59
CA ALA A 400 4.45 -1.60 -7.16
C ALA A 400 3.16 -1.95 -6.39
N GLY A 401 2.59 -1.00 -5.66
CA GLY A 401 1.48 -1.25 -4.75
C GLY A 401 0.12 -0.68 -5.17
N GLY A 402 -0.85 -0.72 -4.25
CA GLY A 402 -2.21 -0.23 -4.50
C GLY A 402 -2.33 1.27 -4.25
N ILE A 403 -2.45 1.67 -2.99
CA ILE A 403 -2.88 3.01 -2.59
C ILE A 403 -1.83 3.68 -1.70
N LYS A 404 -1.44 4.90 -2.02
CA LYS A 404 -0.66 5.79 -1.14
C LYS A 404 -1.54 6.92 -0.61
N LEU A 405 -1.52 7.14 0.71
CA LEU A 405 -2.21 8.22 1.40
C LEU A 405 -1.20 9.15 2.10
N GLY A 406 -1.27 10.44 1.81
CA GLY A 406 -0.34 11.44 2.31
C GLY A 406 1.00 11.44 1.57
N GLU A 407 2.02 12.00 2.21
CA GLU A 407 3.39 12.08 1.69
C GLU A 407 4.41 11.69 2.78
N ALA A 408 5.67 11.48 2.42
CA ALA A 408 6.72 11.17 3.40
C ALA A 408 7.12 12.38 4.26
N VAL A 409 6.93 13.59 3.72
CA VAL A 409 7.39 14.84 4.31
C VAL A 409 6.42 15.31 5.38
N ASN A 410 6.89 15.46 6.61
CA ASN A 410 6.11 16.03 7.71
C ASN A 410 6.02 17.56 7.56
N ARG A 411 4.90 18.04 7.01
CA ARG A 411 4.64 19.46 6.78
C ARG A 411 4.15 20.16 8.05
N ALA A 412 4.55 21.42 8.20
CA ALA A 412 4.17 22.26 9.34
C ALA A 412 2.76 22.84 9.22
N ASP A 413 2.25 23.06 8.01
CA ASP A 413 0.91 23.63 7.78
C ASP A 413 -0.17 22.55 7.85
N ASP A 414 -1.29 22.84 8.52
CA ASP A 414 -2.45 21.95 8.61
C ASP A 414 -3.21 21.86 7.28
N MET A 415 -3.06 22.85 6.39
CA MET A 415 -3.64 22.82 5.04
C MET A 415 -2.92 21.84 4.10
N ASP A 416 -1.67 21.50 4.41
CA ASP A 416 -0.90 20.48 3.69
C ASP A 416 -1.24 19.05 4.17
N GLU A 417 -1.88 18.90 5.34
CA GLU A 417 -2.16 17.61 5.94
C GLU A 417 -3.19 16.82 5.11
N ALA A 418 -2.79 15.62 4.66
CA ALA A 418 -3.72 14.66 4.10
C ALA A 418 -4.49 13.98 5.24
N ARG A 419 -5.82 13.95 5.20
CA ARG A 419 -6.59 13.36 6.32
C ARG A 419 -7.98 12.87 5.95
N ASP A 420 -8.56 12.09 6.85
CA ASP A 420 -9.97 11.66 6.83
C ASP A 420 -10.34 10.92 5.53
N MET A 421 -9.43 10.09 5.01
CA MET A 421 -9.71 9.27 3.83
C MET A 421 -10.56 8.05 4.21
N ALA A 422 -11.46 7.66 3.33
CA ALA A 422 -12.19 6.40 3.45
C ALA A 422 -11.75 5.44 2.36
N VAL A 423 -11.02 4.40 2.73
CA VAL A 423 -10.56 3.33 1.83
C VAL A 423 -11.28 2.05 2.21
N THR A 424 -12.37 1.76 1.49
CA THR A 424 -13.23 0.64 1.86
C THR A 424 -13.63 -0.27 0.70
N ASP A 425 -13.83 -1.55 1.00
CA ASP A 425 -14.37 -2.53 0.04
C ASP A 425 -13.51 -2.70 -1.21
N ASN A 426 -12.22 -2.36 -1.16
CA ASN A 426 -11.31 -2.55 -2.29
C ASN A 426 -10.70 -3.95 -2.26
N VAL A 427 -10.43 -4.49 -3.45
CA VAL A 427 -9.63 -5.71 -3.63
C VAL A 427 -8.32 -5.31 -4.28
N ILE A 428 -7.20 -5.60 -3.62
CA ILE A 428 -5.85 -5.31 -4.11
C ILE A 428 -5.07 -6.63 -4.18
N HIS A 429 -4.61 -7.02 -5.38
CA HIS A 429 -3.81 -8.23 -5.53
C HIS A 429 -2.81 -8.20 -6.68
N ASP A 430 -1.92 -9.19 -6.77
CA ASP A 430 -0.87 -9.28 -7.80
C ASP A 430 0.00 -8.00 -7.86
N GLY A 431 0.43 -7.51 -6.68
CA GLY A 431 1.27 -6.33 -6.54
C GLY A 431 2.74 -6.66 -6.25
N GLY A 432 3.60 -5.69 -6.52
CA GLY A 432 5.06 -5.79 -6.39
C GLY A 432 5.71 -6.54 -7.55
N ARG A 433 5.07 -6.59 -8.73
CA ARG A 433 5.56 -7.37 -9.88
C ARG A 433 6.85 -6.82 -10.48
N VAL A 434 7.09 -5.52 -10.33
CA VAL A 434 8.32 -4.83 -10.75
C VAL A 434 9.12 -4.41 -9.52
N PHE A 435 8.47 -3.89 -8.48
CA PHE A 435 9.06 -3.44 -7.23
C PHE A 435 8.49 -4.27 -6.09
N PRO A 436 9.14 -5.41 -5.74
CA PRO A 436 8.65 -6.33 -4.72
C PRO A 436 8.27 -5.65 -3.41
N GLU A 437 8.96 -4.57 -3.05
CA GLU A 437 8.75 -3.77 -1.85
C GLU A 437 7.46 -2.94 -1.86
N GLY A 438 6.76 -2.82 -2.99
CA GLY A 438 5.48 -2.11 -3.06
C GLY A 438 4.42 -2.72 -2.12
N VAL A 439 3.63 -1.87 -1.46
CA VAL A 439 2.64 -2.29 -0.46
C VAL A 439 1.20 -2.15 -0.93
N GLY A 440 0.28 -2.92 -0.37
CA GLY A 440 -1.15 -2.82 -0.72
C GLY A 440 -1.71 -1.43 -0.45
N ILE A 441 -1.60 -0.97 0.81
CA ILE A 441 -2.00 0.37 1.25
C ILE A 441 -0.89 0.98 2.10
N TRP A 442 -0.43 2.18 1.75
CA TRP A 442 0.53 2.95 2.52
C TRP A 442 -0.10 4.22 3.07
N ILE A 443 0.06 4.46 4.37
CA ILE A 443 -0.28 5.72 5.04
C ILE A 443 1.02 6.40 5.46
N GLY A 444 1.36 7.51 4.80
CA GLY A 444 2.48 8.37 5.19
C GLY A 444 2.07 9.36 6.27
N GLN A 445 2.38 10.64 6.05
CA GLN A 445 1.93 11.75 6.89
C GLN A 445 0.43 12.02 6.69
N SER A 446 -0.41 11.17 7.30
CA SER A 446 -1.86 11.29 7.19
C SER A 446 -2.62 10.80 8.44
N SER A 447 -3.69 11.51 8.79
CA SER A 447 -4.47 11.26 10.00
C SER A 447 -5.95 10.97 9.73
N GLY A 448 -6.64 10.38 10.72
CA GLY A 448 -8.10 10.22 10.67
C GLY A 448 -8.60 9.25 9.59
N ASN A 449 -7.70 8.47 8.98
CA ASN A 449 -8.07 7.60 7.87
C ASN A 449 -8.82 6.37 8.36
N ARG A 450 -9.79 5.92 7.58
CA ARG A 450 -10.50 4.65 7.78
C ARG A 450 -10.16 3.68 6.66
N ILE A 451 -9.38 2.66 7.00
CA ILE A 451 -9.02 1.55 6.10
C ILE A 451 -9.85 0.35 6.53
N ALA A 452 -10.97 0.12 5.87
CA ALA A 452 -11.94 -0.87 6.33
C ALA A 452 -12.45 -1.82 5.26
N ARG A 453 -12.61 -3.10 5.60
CA ARG A 453 -13.30 -4.07 4.71
C ARG A 453 -12.61 -4.22 3.36
N ASN A 454 -11.30 -4.10 3.30
CA ASN A 454 -10.54 -4.38 2.08
C ASN A 454 -10.05 -5.82 2.08
N GLU A 455 -9.88 -6.40 0.90
CA GLU A 455 -9.12 -7.65 0.69
C GLU A 455 -7.78 -7.29 0.06
N ILE A 456 -6.69 -7.68 0.71
CA ILE A 456 -5.33 -7.48 0.19
C ILE A 456 -4.64 -8.83 0.18
N ARG A 457 -4.27 -9.29 -1.02
CA ARG A 457 -3.64 -10.60 -1.19
C ARG A 457 -2.65 -10.65 -2.34
N ASP A 458 -1.86 -11.72 -2.40
CA ASP A 458 -0.90 -11.95 -3.49
C ASP A 458 0.04 -10.76 -3.72
N MET A 459 0.54 -10.20 -2.61
CA MET A 459 1.55 -9.13 -2.60
C MET A 459 2.92 -9.72 -2.29
N HIS A 460 3.96 -9.22 -2.95
CA HIS A 460 5.34 -9.62 -2.65
C HIS A 460 5.90 -9.07 -1.33
N TYR A 461 5.27 -8.03 -0.77
CA TYR A 461 5.67 -7.42 0.50
C TYR A 461 4.44 -7.13 1.37
N THR A 462 4.45 -6.02 2.11
CA THR A 462 3.49 -5.69 3.16
C THR A 462 2.08 -5.41 2.61
N GLY A 463 1.06 -5.86 3.33
CA GLY A 463 -0.34 -5.59 3.00
C GLY A 463 -0.73 -4.13 3.28
N ILE A 464 -0.71 -3.72 4.55
CA ILE A 464 -1.04 -2.37 5.02
C ILE A 464 0.13 -1.81 5.82
N SER A 465 0.64 -0.64 5.46
CA SER A 465 1.72 0.07 6.16
C SER A 465 1.21 1.40 6.72
N ILE A 466 1.37 1.63 8.02
CA ILE A 466 0.83 2.79 8.73
C ILE A 466 1.96 3.62 9.36
N GLY A 467 2.15 4.84 8.89
CA GLY A 467 3.20 5.74 9.34
C GLY A 467 4.51 5.58 8.58
N TRP A 468 5.47 6.45 8.90
CA TRP A 468 6.70 6.61 8.12
C TRP A 468 7.95 6.99 8.93
N ASN A 469 7.80 7.51 10.16
CA ASN A 469 8.93 8.04 10.91
C ASN A 469 9.58 6.96 11.77
N TRP A 470 10.82 6.60 11.48
CA TRP A 470 11.65 5.88 12.45
C TRP A 470 11.88 6.76 13.68
N GLY A 471 11.57 6.19 14.85
CA GLY A 471 11.72 6.86 16.15
C GLY A 471 10.53 7.71 16.58
N PHE A 472 10.76 8.59 17.56
CA PHE A 472 9.69 9.27 18.31
C PHE A 472 9.40 10.70 17.87
N THR A 473 9.90 11.11 16.70
CA THR A 473 9.67 12.47 16.21
C THR A 473 8.17 12.69 15.98
N ARG A 474 7.67 13.82 16.50
CA ARG A 474 6.28 14.22 16.31
C ARG A 474 5.97 14.27 14.81
N ASN A 475 4.88 13.62 14.41
CA ASN A 475 4.46 13.49 13.02
C ASN A 475 2.92 13.63 12.89
N ARG A 476 2.41 13.52 11.66
CA ARG A 476 0.97 13.68 11.35
C ARG A 476 0.16 12.39 11.41
N THR A 477 0.81 11.23 11.58
CA THR A 477 0.15 9.93 11.60
C THR A 477 -0.58 9.72 12.92
N ARG A 478 -1.91 9.86 12.97
CA ARG A 478 -2.71 9.69 14.20
C ARG A 478 -4.16 9.38 13.87
N ASP A 479 -4.88 8.85 14.85
CA ASP A 479 -6.33 8.64 14.77
C ASP A 479 -6.77 7.79 13.56
N ASN A 480 -5.88 6.91 13.07
CA ASN A 480 -6.19 6.03 11.93
C ASN A 480 -6.91 4.76 12.42
N ILE A 481 -7.92 4.30 11.69
CA ILE A 481 -8.69 3.09 12.01
C ILE A 481 -8.48 2.06 10.90
N VAL A 482 -7.89 0.93 11.24
CA VAL A 482 -7.68 -0.21 10.33
C VAL A 482 -8.52 -1.39 10.81
N GLU A 483 -9.65 -1.63 10.15
CA GLU A 483 -10.65 -2.57 10.64
C GLU A 483 -11.32 -3.49 9.63
N HIS A 484 -11.65 -4.72 10.02
CA HIS A 484 -12.39 -5.67 9.17
C HIS A 484 -11.69 -5.95 7.82
N ASN A 485 -10.38 -5.75 7.71
CA ASN A 485 -9.64 -6.09 6.50
C ASN A 485 -9.29 -7.58 6.51
N HIS A 486 -9.29 -8.17 5.31
CA HIS A 486 -8.78 -9.51 5.06
C HIS A 486 -7.43 -9.37 4.37
N VAL A 487 -6.34 -9.67 5.09
CA VAL A 487 -4.99 -9.53 4.57
C VAL A 487 -4.32 -10.89 4.57
N HIS A 488 -4.07 -11.47 3.40
CA HIS A 488 -3.57 -12.83 3.32
C HIS A 488 -2.70 -13.12 2.11
N HIS A 489 -1.84 -14.13 2.17
CA HIS A 489 -0.94 -14.46 1.06
C HIS A 489 -0.10 -13.23 0.63
N VAL A 490 0.41 -12.51 1.61
CA VAL A 490 1.31 -11.35 1.43
C VAL A 490 2.73 -11.73 1.87
N MET A 491 3.70 -10.84 1.64
CA MET A 491 5.13 -11.10 1.84
C MET A 491 5.74 -12.16 0.92
N LYS A 492 5.07 -12.52 -0.19
CA LYS A 492 5.42 -13.68 -1.02
C LYS A 492 6.85 -13.64 -1.54
N GLU A 493 7.69 -14.53 -0.98
CA GLU A 493 8.88 -15.18 -1.54
C GLU A 493 10.08 -14.29 -1.95
N LYS A 494 9.93 -12.97 -2.03
CA LYS A 494 10.99 -12.07 -2.54
C LYS A 494 11.72 -11.30 -1.45
N LEU A 495 11.00 -10.87 -0.42
CA LEU A 495 11.49 -9.98 0.63
C LEU A 495 11.19 -10.54 2.02
N ASP A 496 11.87 -9.96 3.00
CA ASP A 496 11.75 -10.22 4.43
C ASP A 496 11.41 -8.91 5.16
N ASP A 497 11.28 -8.95 6.48
CA ASP A 497 11.13 -7.74 7.33
C ASP A 497 9.90 -6.87 7.03
N GLY A 498 8.84 -7.50 6.54
CA GLY A 498 7.52 -6.88 6.39
C GLY A 498 6.43 -7.70 7.05
N ALA A 499 5.19 -7.23 6.93
CA ALA A 499 4.05 -7.83 7.62
C ALA A 499 2.75 -7.74 6.83
N ALA A 500 1.73 -8.47 7.25
CA ALA A 500 0.38 -8.20 6.74
C ALA A 500 -0.08 -6.79 7.14
N ILE A 501 0.08 -6.42 8.40
CA ILE A 501 -0.14 -5.04 8.88
C ILE A 501 1.13 -4.57 9.58
N TYR A 502 1.69 -3.47 9.11
CA TYR A 502 2.95 -2.88 9.57
C TYR A 502 2.71 -1.46 10.07
N THR A 503 3.40 -1.04 11.13
CA THR A 503 3.35 0.35 11.62
C THR A 503 4.73 0.91 11.89
N LEU A 504 4.89 2.23 11.75
CA LEU A 504 6.14 2.93 11.99
C LEU A 504 5.92 4.33 12.60
N GLY A 505 6.60 4.60 13.72
CA GLY A 505 6.56 5.90 14.39
C GLY A 505 5.34 6.16 15.29
N VAL A 506 5.38 7.30 15.99
CA VAL A 506 4.35 7.70 16.96
C VAL A 506 2.99 7.87 16.27
N SER A 507 1.96 7.15 16.72
CA SER A 507 0.61 7.20 16.15
C SER A 507 -0.52 7.10 17.19
N PRO A 508 -0.70 8.13 18.04
CA PRO A 508 -1.72 8.11 19.07
C PRO A 508 -3.13 8.07 18.47
N GLY A 509 -4.03 7.36 19.14
CA GLY A 509 -5.43 7.23 18.72
C GLY A 509 -5.65 6.26 17.57
N THR A 510 -4.58 5.73 16.96
CA THR A 510 -4.67 4.72 15.92
C THR A 510 -5.10 3.37 16.50
N VAL A 511 -6.02 2.69 15.80
CA VAL A 511 -6.59 1.41 16.20
C VAL A 511 -6.50 0.41 15.04
N ILE A 512 -5.97 -0.77 15.32
CA ILE A 512 -5.95 -1.93 14.42
C ILE A 512 -6.86 -2.99 15.02
N ARG A 513 -8.03 -3.21 14.41
CA ARG A 513 -9.02 -4.13 15.01
C ARG A 513 -9.83 -4.99 14.06
N ASN A 514 -10.30 -6.13 14.55
CA ASN A 514 -11.23 -6.98 13.79
C ASN A 514 -10.70 -7.38 12.39
N ASN A 515 -9.38 -7.40 12.18
CA ASN A 515 -8.78 -7.84 10.93
C ASN A 515 -8.54 -9.36 10.98
N LEU A 516 -8.65 -10.00 9.82
CA LEU A 516 -8.24 -11.38 9.61
C LEU A 516 -6.93 -11.39 8.81
N VAL A 517 -5.89 -11.94 9.43
CA VAL A 517 -4.54 -12.02 8.86
C VAL A 517 -4.13 -13.49 8.78
N HIS A 518 -3.80 -13.96 7.58
CA HIS A 518 -3.23 -15.31 7.44
C HIS A 518 -2.37 -15.56 6.20
N ASP A 519 -1.60 -16.64 6.23
CA ASP A 519 -0.67 -17.04 5.17
C ASP A 519 0.33 -15.93 4.83
N VAL A 520 1.13 -15.56 5.84
CA VAL A 520 2.11 -14.48 5.73
C VAL A 520 3.52 -15.05 5.84
N TYR A 521 4.15 -15.25 4.68
CA TYR A 521 5.44 -15.95 4.58
C TYR A 521 6.40 -15.16 3.71
N GLY A 522 7.43 -14.60 4.36
CA GLY A 522 8.57 -13.94 3.72
C GLY A 522 9.50 -14.95 3.03
N ARG A 523 10.59 -14.45 2.45
CA ARG A 523 11.67 -15.30 1.92
C ARG A 523 12.27 -16.21 3.02
N THR A 524 12.42 -15.64 4.20
CA THR A 524 12.99 -16.24 5.42
C THR A 524 12.09 -15.98 6.62
N TYR A 525 11.54 -14.76 6.75
CA TYR A 525 10.66 -14.38 7.85
C TYR A 525 9.71 -13.24 7.45
N ALA A 526 8.51 -13.26 8.03
CA ALA A 526 7.52 -12.20 7.90
C ALA A 526 6.61 -12.20 9.14
N TYR A 527 5.87 -11.13 9.36
CA TYR A 527 5.08 -10.95 10.58
C TYR A 527 3.59 -10.77 10.30
N GLY A 528 2.73 -11.10 11.26
CA GLY A 528 1.29 -10.85 11.12
C GLY A 528 0.98 -9.37 11.28
N ILE A 529 1.07 -8.88 12.51
CA ILE A 529 0.96 -7.46 12.86
C ILE A 529 2.30 -7.00 13.46
N TYR A 530 2.99 -6.10 12.77
CA TYR A 530 4.33 -5.66 13.12
C TYR A 530 4.35 -4.18 13.49
N LEU A 531 4.59 -3.91 14.77
CA LEU A 531 4.80 -2.56 15.28
C LEU A 531 6.29 -2.29 15.26
N ASP A 532 6.75 -1.63 14.21
CA ASP A 532 8.16 -1.34 13.98
C ASP A 532 8.60 -0.06 14.74
N GLU A 533 9.86 0.32 14.57
CA GLU A 533 10.57 1.33 15.35
C GLU A 533 9.77 2.61 15.60
N GLY A 534 9.76 3.06 16.86
CA GLY A 534 9.07 4.29 17.24
C GLY A 534 7.56 4.15 17.37
N THR A 535 6.96 3.00 17.02
CA THR A 535 5.52 2.78 17.15
C THR A 535 5.06 3.01 18.58
N MET A 536 4.13 3.95 18.75
CA MET A 536 3.65 4.36 20.05
C MET A 536 2.21 4.84 20.04
N GLY A 537 1.46 4.45 21.07
CA GLY A 537 0.09 4.91 21.33
C GLY A 537 -0.98 4.21 20.48
N ILE A 538 -0.70 3.01 19.97
CA ILE A 538 -1.62 2.21 19.15
C ILE A 538 -2.36 1.18 20.01
N LEU A 539 -3.64 0.98 19.71
CA LEU A 539 -4.45 -0.14 20.18
C LEU A 539 -4.54 -1.22 19.09
N VAL A 540 -4.15 -2.45 19.40
CA VAL A 540 -4.28 -3.63 18.54
C VAL A 540 -5.25 -4.59 19.21
N GLU A 541 -6.49 -4.67 18.73
CA GLU A 541 -7.53 -5.46 19.39
C GLU A 541 -8.40 -6.32 18.49
N ASN A 542 -8.89 -7.44 18.99
CA ASN A 542 -9.90 -8.25 18.26
C ASN A 542 -9.42 -8.73 16.88
N ASN A 543 -8.12 -8.88 16.65
CA ASN A 543 -7.61 -9.43 15.40
C ASN A 543 -7.44 -10.95 15.50
N VAL A 544 -7.65 -11.65 14.39
CA VAL A 544 -7.31 -13.06 14.25
C VAL A 544 -6.11 -13.15 13.31
N VAL A 545 -5.00 -13.64 13.83
CA VAL A 545 -3.71 -13.73 13.14
C VAL A 545 -3.25 -15.18 13.18
N HIS A 546 -3.13 -15.83 12.01
CA HIS A 546 -2.68 -17.21 11.97
C HIS A 546 -1.85 -17.57 10.73
N HIS A 547 -1.13 -18.70 10.76
CA HIS A 547 -0.29 -19.14 9.63
C HIS A 547 0.71 -18.06 9.17
N VAL A 548 1.60 -17.68 10.09
CA VAL A 548 2.62 -16.65 9.87
C VAL A 548 4.01 -17.27 10.02
N GLY A 549 4.92 -16.93 9.10
CA GLY A 549 6.30 -17.42 9.07
C GLY A 549 7.13 -17.01 10.30
N GLY A 550 6.88 -15.80 10.81
CA GLY A 550 7.45 -15.19 12.01
C GLY A 550 6.42 -15.02 13.14
N PRO A 551 6.70 -14.16 14.14
CA PRO A 551 5.72 -13.64 15.09
C PRO A 551 4.38 -13.23 14.48
N GLY A 552 3.29 -13.74 15.05
CA GLY A 552 1.95 -13.26 14.75
C GLY A 552 1.79 -11.79 15.12
N ILE A 553 2.25 -11.37 16.30
CA ILE A 553 2.31 -9.95 16.69
C ILE A 553 3.72 -9.60 17.21
N ARG A 554 4.32 -8.55 16.66
CA ARG A 554 5.69 -8.11 16.98
C ARG A 554 5.73 -6.66 17.43
N LEU A 555 6.42 -6.39 18.53
CA LEU A 555 6.84 -5.06 19.00
C LEU A 555 8.35 -4.94 18.81
N GLN A 556 8.80 -4.10 17.89
CA GLN A 556 10.22 -3.85 17.64
C GLN A 556 10.86 -3.05 18.78
N ILE A 557 12.19 -2.94 18.75
CA ILE A 557 12.97 -1.94 19.48
C ILE A 557 12.33 -0.55 19.39
N ALA A 558 12.46 0.22 20.48
CA ALA A 558 11.95 1.59 20.56
C ALA A 558 10.43 1.71 20.28
N THR A 559 9.62 0.70 20.61
CA THR A 559 8.16 0.82 20.68
C THR A 559 7.68 1.00 22.12
N GLY A 560 6.60 1.71 22.36
CA GLY A 560 6.10 1.93 23.73
C GLY A 560 4.68 2.49 23.79
N GLY A 561 3.99 2.31 24.91
CA GLY A 561 2.63 2.79 25.12
C GLY A 561 1.58 2.12 24.24
N ASN A 562 1.89 0.94 23.68
CA ASN A 562 0.95 0.19 22.84
C ASN A 562 0.18 -0.83 23.69
N THR A 563 -1.06 -1.09 23.30
CA THR A 563 -1.92 -2.11 23.92
C THR A 563 -2.32 -3.14 22.88
N VAL A 564 -1.93 -4.39 23.10
CA VAL A 564 -2.28 -5.56 22.31
C VAL A 564 -3.27 -6.39 23.13
N MET A 565 -4.55 -6.39 22.76
CA MET A 565 -5.54 -7.06 23.59
C MET A 565 -6.65 -7.80 22.84
N ASN A 566 -7.18 -8.86 23.45
CA ASN A 566 -8.30 -9.61 22.88
C ASN A 566 -8.05 -10.10 21.44
N ASN A 567 -6.80 -10.43 21.10
CA ASN A 567 -6.44 -11.01 19.80
C ASN A 567 -6.35 -12.53 19.90
N ILE A 568 -6.51 -13.21 18.77
CA ILE A 568 -6.15 -14.61 18.60
C ILE A 568 -4.89 -14.66 17.75
N VAL A 569 -3.82 -15.24 18.29
CA VAL A 569 -2.58 -15.52 17.57
C VAL A 569 -2.40 -17.02 17.52
N ALA A 570 -2.38 -17.59 16.32
CA ALA A 570 -2.37 -19.03 16.17
C ALA A 570 -1.40 -19.53 15.09
N LEU A 571 -0.88 -20.75 15.25
CA LEU A 571 -0.19 -21.48 14.17
C LEU A 571 0.94 -20.69 13.48
N CYS A 572 1.68 -19.86 14.24
CA CYS A 572 2.86 -19.17 13.72
C CYS A 572 4.08 -20.10 13.83
N SER A 573 4.90 -20.19 12.77
CA SER A 573 5.94 -21.23 12.64
C SER A 573 7.28 -20.93 13.31
N ASN A 574 7.57 -19.66 13.63
CA ASN A 574 8.81 -19.28 14.32
C ASN A 574 8.56 -18.93 15.78
N ALA A 575 7.70 -17.95 16.04
CA ALA A 575 7.30 -17.53 17.36
C ALA A 575 5.87 -16.98 17.33
N GLN A 576 5.21 -16.87 18.47
CA GLN A 576 3.87 -16.27 18.54
C GLN A 576 3.95 -14.76 18.77
N PHE A 577 4.82 -14.33 19.69
CA PHE A 577 5.10 -12.92 19.97
C PHE A 577 6.55 -12.53 19.68
N GLY A 578 6.73 -11.35 19.11
CA GLY A 578 8.02 -10.66 19.02
C GLY A 578 8.06 -9.51 20.02
N VAL A 579 9.03 -9.51 20.93
CA VAL A 579 9.13 -8.47 21.98
C VAL A 579 10.56 -7.99 22.04
N ASP A 580 10.85 -6.92 21.30
CA ASP A 580 12.20 -6.39 21.14
C ASP A 580 12.47 -5.07 21.89
N THR A 581 11.44 -4.54 22.55
CA THR A 581 11.48 -3.30 23.33
C THR A 581 11.61 -3.55 24.83
N ASP A 582 12.26 -2.62 25.53
CA ASP A 582 12.32 -2.56 27.00
C ASP A 582 11.23 -1.66 27.59
N ARG A 583 10.51 -0.88 26.78
CA ARG A 583 9.51 0.09 27.23
C ARG A 583 8.18 -0.53 27.58
N THR A 584 7.37 0.24 28.30
CA THR A 584 6.04 -0.16 28.74
C THR A 584 5.12 -0.42 27.54
N ASN A 585 4.62 -1.65 27.40
CA ASN A 585 3.51 -2.05 26.52
C ASN A 585 2.64 -3.07 27.27
N CYS A 586 1.49 -3.42 26.71
CA CYS A 586 0.57 -4.37 27.34
C CYS A 586 0.12 -5.44 26.34
N TYR A 587 0.20 -6.71 26.73
CA TYR A 587 -0.47 -7.85 26.10
C TYR A 587 -1.55 -8.38 27.05
N LEU A 588 -2.82 -8.13 26.74
CA LEU A 588 -3.94 -8.39 27.65
C LEU A 588 -5.02 -9.27 27.02
N CYS A 589 -5.49 -10.30 27.73
CA CYS A 589 -6.63 -11.09 27.27
C CYS A 589 -6.47 -11.67 25.85
N ASN A 590 -5.26 -12.03 25.41
CA ASN A 590 -5.07 -12.67 24.10
C ASN A 590 -5.16 -14.20 24.23
N ILE A 591 -5.56 -14.89 23.15
CA ILE A 591 -5.46 -16.35 23.03
C ILE A 591 -4.30 -16.69 22.11
N ILE A 592 -3.40 -17.54 22.58
CA ILE A 592 -2.20 -17.96 21.86
C ILE A 592 -2.27 -19.49 21.70
N TYR A 593 -2.34 -19.96 20.45
CA TYR A 593 -2.55 -21.37 20.12
C TYR A 593 -1.53 -21.86 19.10
N TRP A 594 -0.65 -22.81 19.46
CA TRP A 594 0.41 -23.24 18.55
C TRP A 594 0.85 -24.68 18.80
N LYS A 595 1.78 -25.18 17.98
CA LYS A 595 2.30 -26.55 18.07
C LYS A 595 3.77 -26.59 18.45
N ASP A 596 4.66 -26.39 17.49
CA ASP A 596 6.10 -26.64 17.61
C ASP A 596 6.92 -25.38 17.29
N ALA A 597 6.60 -24.29 17.97
CA ALA A 597 7.28 -22.99 17.84
C ALA A 597 7.49 -22.32 19.20
N ASP A 598 8.31 -21.27 19.22
CA ASP A 598 8.57 -20.52 20.45
C ASP A 598 7.36 -19.63 20.82
N LEU A 599 7.19 -19.33 22.11
CA LEU A 599 6.23 -18.31 22.53
C LEU A 599 6.76 -16.91 22.18
N PHE A 600 8.03 -16.66 22.45
CA PHE A 600 8.71 -15.39 22.22
C PHE A 600 9.93 -15.56 21.31
N THR A 601 10.22 -14.57 20.47
CA THR A 601 11.46 -14.54 19.68
C THR A 601 12.73 -14.49 20.52
N ARG A 602 12.64 -13.94 21.75
CA ARG A 602 13.77 -13.84 22.69
C ARG A 602 13.67 -14.90 23.76
N ARG A 603 14.82 -15.52 24.07
CA ARG A 603 14.99 -16.46 25.17
C ARG A 603 15.10 -15.81 26.55
N GLU A 604 15.22 -14.49 26.62
CA GLU A 604 15.30 -13.74 27.86
C GLU A 604 14.59 -12.39 27.69
N LEU A 605 13.71 -12.07 28.65
CA LEU A 605 12.95 -10.82 28.70
C LEU A 605 13.18 -10.11 30.04
N ASP A 606 14.45 -9.92 30.38
CA ASP A 606 14.87 -9.24 31.60
C ASP A 606 14.88 -7.72 31.45
N GLY A 607 14.49 -7.02 32.53
CA GLY A 607 14.49 -5.56 32.55
C GLY A 607 13.41 -4.87 31.72
N ILE A 608 12.50 -5.61 31.09
CA ILE A 608 11.37 -5.05 30.34
C ILE A 608 10.32 -4.41 31.27
N GLU A 609 9.60 -3.43 30.74
CA GLU A 609 8.43 -2.82 31.37
C GLU A 609 7.10 -3.36 30.82
N THR A 610 7.14 -4.24 29.81
CA THR A 610 5.94 -4.81 29.18
C THR A 610 5.22 -5.79 30.10
N VAL A 611 3.89 -5.72 30.13
CA VAL A 611 2.99 -6.56 30.93
C VAL A 611 2.30 -7.58 30.02
N PHE A 612 2.21 -8.82 30.48
CA PHE A 612 1.53 -9.93 29.81
C PHE A 612 0.50 -10.50 30.78
N ASP A 613 -0.76 -10.06 30.76
CA ASP A 613 -1.72 -10.50 31.77
C ASP A 613 -3.03 -10.99 31.16
N GLN A 614 -3.71 -11.90 31.88
CA GLN A 614 -4.98 -12.51 31.46
C GLN A 614 -4.93 -13.21 30.10
N ASN A 615 -3.77 -13.61 29.60
CA ASN A 615 -3.65 -14.32 28.34
C ASN A 615 -3.96 -15.82 28.53
N LEU A 616 -4.41 -16.48 27.47
CA LEU A 616 -4.62 -17.92 27.41
C LEU A 616 -3.58 -18.54 26.49
N TYR A 617 -2.72 -19.40 27.03
CA TYR A 617 -1.67 -20.08 26.27
C TYR A 617 -2.00 -21.55 26.10
N TYR A 618 -1.92 -22.05 24.88
CA TYR A 618 -2.08 -23.47 24.60
C TYR A 618 -1.10 -23.95 23.54
N ARG A 619 -0.27 -24.91 23.93
CA ARG A 619 0.60 -25.64 23.01
C ARG A 619 0.06 -27.04 22.80
N THR A 620 -0.22 -27.37 21.54
CA THR A 620 -0.97 -28.56 21.13
C THR A 620 -0.15 -29.85 21.18
N ASP A 621 1.18 -29.76 21.16
CA ASP A 621 2.08 -30.91 21.28
C ASP A 621 2.19 -31.44 22.72
N GLY A 622 1.66 -30.70 23.70
CA GLY A 622 1.67 -31.06 25.13
C GLY A 622 3.02 -30.84 25.83
N GLU A 623 4.03 -30.34 25.14
CA GLU A 623 5.34 -30.08 25.70
C GLU A 623 5.28 -28.86 26.66
N ALA A 624 6.29 -28.68 27.53
CA ALA A 624 6.35 -27.54 28.46
C ALA A 624 6.65 -26.19 27.76
N ILE A 625 5.77 -25.19 27.92
CA ILE A 625 5.96 -23.85 27.34
C ILE A 625 7.11 -23.13 28.04
N ASP A 626 8.09 -22.65 27.26
CA ASP A 626 9.14 -21.75 27.74
C ASP A 626 8.67 -20.29 27.73
N PHE A 627 8.66 -19.66 28.90
CA PHE A 627 8.32 -18.25 29.06
C PHE A 627 9.61 -17.42 29.14
N ALA A 628 10.34 -17.37 28.03
CA ALA A 628 11.63 -16.68 27.90
C ALA A 628 12.62 -17.10 29.01
N GLY A 629 12.91 -18.41 29.08
CA GLY A 629 13.83 -19.01 30.05
C GLY A 629 13.19 -19.40 31.39
N HIS A 630 11.86 -19.35 31.51
CA HIS A 630 11.14 -19.61 32.76
C HIS A 630 10.00 -20.60 32.61
N SER A 631 9.73 -21.34 33.70
CA SER A 631 8.46 -22.04 33.84
C SER A 631 7.31 -21.05 34.03
N PHE A 632 6.09 -21.47 33.71
CA PHE A 632 4.89 -20.64 33.90
C PHE A 632 4.72 -20.12 35.33
N GLU A 633 4.98 -20.96 36.34
CA GLU A 633 4.88 -20.55 37.75
C GLU A 633 5.90 -19.46 38.12
N ALA A 634 7.12 -19.56 37.59
CA ALA A 634 8.15 -18.55 37.80
C ALA A 634 7.82 -17.25 37.05
N TRP A 635 7.37 -17.37 35.79
CA TRP A 635 6.93 -16.25 34.95
C TRP A 635 5.86 -15.41 35.65
N ARG A 636 4.83 -16.05 36.22
CA ARG A 636 3.73 -15.36 36.92
C ARG A 636 4.15 -14.60 38.18
N LYS A 637 5.33 -14.87 38.71
CA LYS A 637 5.88 -14.19 39.90
C LYS A 637 6.87 -13.08 39.54
N ARG A 638 7.32 -13.03 38.28
CA ARG A 638 8.21 -11.97 37.78
C ARG A 638 7.52 -10.62 37.86
N ARG A 639 8.31 -9.56 37.96
CA ARG A 639 7.84 -8.17 38.00
C ARG A 639 8.57 -7.34 36.94
N PRO A 640 7.89 -6.37 36.31
CA PRO A 640 8.56 -5.47 35.40
C PRO A 640 9.59 -4.62 36.16
N ARG A 641 10.48 -3.97 35.41
CA ARG A 641 11.42 -3.00 35.96
C ARG A 641 10.67 -1.94 36.80
N PRO A 642 11.13 -1.60 38.01
CA PRO A 642 10.48 -0.57 38.81
C PRO A 642 10.54 0.80 38.13
N ILE A 643 9.40 1.48 38.03
CA ILE A 643 9.33 2.86 37.52
C ILE A 643 9.39 3.79 38.73
N ARG A 644 10.55 4.40 39.02
CA ARG A 644 10.91 5.35 40.10
C ARG A 644 10.07 5.36 41.41
N TYR A 645 8.76 5.64 41.34
CA TYR A 645 7.84 5.74 42.49
C TYR A 645 6.81 4.60 42.59
N VAL A 646 6.73 3.71 41.60
CA VAL A 646 5.76 2.62 41.50
C VAL A 646 6.50 1.28 41.50
N ARG A 647 6.13 0.40 42.44
CA ARG A 647 6.50 -1.02 42.37
C ARG A 647 5.38 -1.75 41.63
N PRO A 648 5.60 -2.21 40.39
CA PRO A 648 4.55 -2.88 39.65
C PRO A 648 4.14 -4.21 40.30
N GLY A 649 2.91 -4.61 39.99
CA GLY A 649 2.42 -5.97 40.23
C GLY A 649 3.24 -7.01 39.45
N PRO A 650 2.86 -8.29 39.52
CA PRO A 650 3.43 -9.29 38.63
C PRO A 650 3.28 -8.91 37.15
N ILE A 651 4.22 -9.31 36.29
CA ILE A 651 4.10 -9.13 34.83
C ILE A 651 2.93 -9.93 34.26
N ASP A 652 2.58 -11.04 34.91
CA ASP A 652 1.54 -11.98 34.50
C ASP A 652 0.85 -12.59 35.73
N GLY A 653 -0.17 -11.92 36.25
CA GLY A 653 -0.85 -12.35 37.48
C GLY A 653 -1.92 -13.41 37.22
N HIS A 654 -2.54 -13.37 36.05
CA HIS A 654 -3.86 -13.95 35.82
C HIS A 654 -3.96 -14.78 34.54
N SER A 655 -2.89 -14.91 33.75
CA SER A 655 -2.92 -15.80 32.58
C SER A 655 -3.14 -17.26 32.98
N VAL A 656 -3.56 -18.07 32.01
CA VAL A 656 -3.84 -19.50 32.16
C VAL A 656 -3.17 -20.27 31.03
N VAL A 657 -2.66 -21.47 31.36
CA VAL A 657 -2.26 -22.48 30.36
C VAL A 657 -3.35 -23.53 30.31
N ALA A 658 -4.17 -23.53 29.25
CA ALA A 658 -5.26 -24.47 29.05
C ALA A 658 -5.75 -24.42 27.59
N ASP A 659 -6.37 -25.50 27.12
CA ASP A 659 -7.00 -25.57 25.81
C ASP A 659 -8.11 -24.51 25.65
N PRO A 660 -8.06 -23.64 24.62
CA PRO A 660 -9.13 -22.68 24.36
C PRO A 660 -10.44 -23.31 23.90
N LEU A 661 -10.43 -24.57 23.47
CA LEU A 661 -11.60 -25.30 22.97
C LEU A 661 -12.15 -24.63 21.69
N PHE A 662 -11.25 -24.38 20.75
CA PHE A 662 -11.61 -23.92 19.40
C PHE A 662 -12.34 -25.03 18.63
N ALA A 663 -13.22 -24.62 17.70
CA ALA A 663 -14.01 -25.54 16.89
C ALA A 663 -13.16 -26.30 15.85
N ASP A 664 -12.35 -25.59 15.06
CA ASP A 664 -11.47 -26.18 14.04
C ASP A 664 -10.28 -25.24 13.69
N PRO A 665 -9.34 -25.06 14.63
CA PRO A 665 -8.28 -24.05 14.51
C PRO A 665 -7.31 -24.33 13.36
N GLU A 666 -7.10 -25.60 12.97
CA GLU A 666 -6.21 -25.97 11.85
C GLU A 666 -6.74 -25.46 10.51
N ASN A 667 -8.06 -25.30 10.38
CA ASN A 667 -8.71 -24.73 9.19
C ASN A 667 -9.14 -23.27 9.37
N GLY A 668 -8.65 -22.60 10.43
CA GLY A 668 -8.92 -21.18 10.69
C GLY A 668 -10.25 -20.88 11.40
N ASP A 669 -10.97 -21.90 11.90
CA ASP A 669 -12.16 -21.69 12.74
C ASP A 669 -11.78 -21.60 14.21
N PHE A 670 -11.63 -20.37 14.68
CA PHE A 670 -11.31 -20.03 16.07
C PHE A 670 -12.56 -19.74 16.92
N THR A 671 -13.73 -20.27 16.54
CA THR A 671 -14.94 -20.19 17.36
C THR A 671 -14.72 -20.93 18.68
N LEU A 672 -15.03 -20.26 19.80
CA LEU A 672 -14.83 -20.80 21.14
C LEU A 672 -16.06 -21.59 21.63
N ALA A 673 -15.83 -22.76 22.22
CA ALA A 673 -16.88 -23.51 22.89
C ALA A 673 -17.39 -22.79 24.17
N PRO A 674 -18.66 -22.98 24.59
CA PRO A 674 -19.23 -22.32 25.77
C PRO A 674 -18.48 -22.54 27.09
N GLN A 675 -17.74 -23.65 27.20
CA GLN A 675 -16.95 -24.02 28.37
C GLN A 675 -15.48 -23.56 28.30
N SER A 676 -15.11 -22.77 27.27
CA SER A 676 -13.74 -22.27 27.11
C SER A 676 -13.26 -21.51 28.36
N PRO A 677 -12.01 -21.73 28.81
CA PRO A 677 -11.42 -20.95 29.90
C PRO A 677 -11.25 -19.46 29.53
N ALA A 678 -11.23 -19.12 28.24
CA ALA A 678 -11.09 -17.75 27.75
C ALA A 678 -12.15 -16.80 28.31
N TRP A 679 -13.38 -17.28 28.52
CA TRP A 679 -14.49 -16.48 29.08
C TRP A 679 -14.18 -15.95 30.47
N SER A 680 -13.50 -16.74 31.30
CA SER A 680 -13.14 -16.35 32.67
C SER A 680 -12.03 -15.28 32.72
N LEU A 681 -11.24 -15.18 31.65
CA LEU A 681 -10.19 -14.19 31.46
C LEU A 681 -10.72 -12.86 30.90
N GLY A 682 -12.02 -12.81 30.58
CA GLY A 682 -12.66 -11.63 29.99
C GLY A 682 -12.51 -11.53 28.47
N PHE A 683 -12.07 -12.60 27.80
CA PHE A 683 -12.00 -12.65 26.34
C PHE A 683 -13.40 -12.42 25.75
N ARG A 684 -13.47 -11.59 24.71
CA ARG A 684 -14.67 -11.32 23.94
C ARG A 684 -14.57 -12.01 22.58
N PRO A 685 -15.63 -12.71 22.12
CA PRO A 685 -15.60 -13.35 20.81
C PRO A 685 -15.30 -12.32 19.72
N ILE A 686 -14.50 -12.72 18.74
CA ILE A 686 -14.19 -11.91 17.57
C ILE A 686 -15.13 -12.33 16.46
N ASP A 687 -15.97 -11.40 16.01
CA ASP A 687 -16.85 -11.62 14.86
C ASP A 687 -16.10 -11.28 13.56
N LEU A 688 -16.01 -12.27 12.67
CA LEU A 688 -15.35 -12.18 11.38
C LEU A 688 -16.34 -12.20 10.19
N THR A 689 -17.66 -12.24 10.41
CA THR A 689 -18.64 -12.32 9.29
C THR A 689 -18.57 -11.13 8.34
N ASP A 690 -18.01 -10.04 8.83
CA ASP A 690 -17.98 -8.72 8.22
C ASP A 690 -16.60 -8.36 7.64
N VAL A 691 -15.66 -9.30 7.68
CA VAL A 691 -14.29 -9.14 7.15
C VAL A 691 -14.29 -9.15 5.63
N GLY A 692 -13.48 -8.27 5.05
CA GLY A 692 -13.31 -8.14 3.60
C GLY A 692 -14.44 -7.36 2.92
N PRO A 693 -14.39 -7.22 1.58
CA PRO A 693 -15.29 -6.36 0.83
C PRO A 693 -16.74 -6.81 0.90
N ARG A 694 -17.65 -5.85 1.10
CA ARG A 694 -19.08 -6.10 0.99
C ARG A 694 -19.50 -6.23 -0.48
N ASP A 695 -20.63 -6.92 -0.69
CA ASP A 695 -21.32 -6.93 -1.99
C ASP A 695 -21.50 -5.49 -2.50
N PRO A 696 -21.21 -5.20 -3.79
CA PRO A 696 -21.43 -3.90 -4.40
C PRO A 696 -22.79 -3.25 -4.13
N ALA A 697 -23.86 -4.04 -3.97
CA ALA A 697 -25.21 -3.56 -3.64
C ALA A 697 -25.32 -2.98 -2.22
N ASN A 698 -24.44 -3.39 -1.29
CA ASN A 698 -24.43 -2.99 0.12
C ASN A 698 -23.38 -1.92 0.44
N GLN A 699 -22.65 -1.42 -0.56
CA GLN A 699 -21.62 -0.39 -0.38
C GLN A 699 -22.18 1.03 -0.26
N ASP A 700 -23.49 1.22 -0.42
CA ASP A 700 -24.14 2.53 -0.39
C ASP A 700 -24.05 3.24 0.96
N GLU A 701 -23.87 2.52 2.07
CA GLU A 701 -23.63 3.11 3.39
C GLU A 701 -22.24 3.76 3.50
N ALA A 702 -21.23 3.25 2.77
CA ALA A 702 -19.91 3.89 2.70
C ALA A 702 -19.83 5.03 1.66
N ARG A 703 -20.87 5.19 0.83
CA ARG A 703 -21.01 6.29 -0.13
C ARG A 703 -21.75 7.50 0.45
N ARG A 704 -22.44 7.32 1.59
CA ARG A 704 -23.11 8.38 2.36
C ARG A 704 -22.18 8.91 3.43
#